data_AF-A0A098S6C3-F1
#
_entry.id   AF-A0A098S6C3-F1
#
_cell.length_a   1.000
_cell.length_b   1.000
_cell.length_c   1.000
_cell.angle_alpha   90.00
_cell.angle_beta   90.00
_cell.angle_gamma   90.00
#
_symmetry.space_group_name_H-M   'P 1'
#
loop_
_entity.id
_entity.type
_entity.pdbx_description
1 polymer ?
#
loop_
_entity_poly.entity_id
_entity_poly.type
_entity_poly.pdbx_seq_one_letter_code
_entity_poly.pdbx_strand_id
1 'polypeptide(L)'
;MKKLFFFLSFFLSFELLAQCPPTGFGKCLENDPSEYICIEAPPSGAFKISDFVGSNPGDLPLGGGVVSVIIDGNLIVDIDYLFNPGSHVLLTSNSSISVTDQLAVPNQNSPKLIFDGTIISSCGNDRWSFISATDEFSEISFINGTIAKQGTSGIFIGENAVLTATNSTFSDISISCITLGSTAGSYAQNVNATIVNNVFEFSPFGVRVFHTQPISIGTGNIFRFPVAAPPSFGNPVAILGSSSSISVASGNAIEGFPIGIWSNNKSADFRYLSCSGIDISDCGTGIDIRALNDGTSSPQDGVNLYLRSSLFKNNTTDISADAQLGNSYLIFDNQFLNQGNSTTSVAIGGTIPQSIRFQNNIIDRPTGNGIRLSLPVWDAGASGLNVENNDITTNIDGIGLSLFRGGRIGDNIVTCSGNTAIEIVNCDGAYIYDNEVSATGIGDGQFSGSIYLENSVNCILECNQTDGMGNGGGISFFEHCDNSIILRNTMSNHVRGLASVAFAGDPVIGQQPYSDNIWLGGSTAEAALEAFSGTVLPFFFIASQFTVQNNTGQIWPAPIIPPQDPLGADPLAWFRVVPSPSNPPQACFDTPPIEEVFRNLTRFEEGLIDGTVNPPVGSSGKYRDIDFQIFSKLKSDLSPLNINSYVYYESLSSSYFNDRYSLEEHIMLASDASATLDIGEENQLLLENLELLASIDDGTQESLRDSTLESVHSLSSLISESVLFYQTGMEEKITDIQLLLQGMSGTVPSDSAFIEVATVYFNNFGTVYEQYSQTDQSVVDYYAGLCVLEYGEAVYLANAIAGTAFKYDLISACTTENLFFQATDKPQTNMSFRIYPSPTRGEINIHYPFEEFKLVKVYNALGKVILEYKSPQQTINLNGEATGIYFVELINQNNERYVQKVILQ
;
A
#
# COMPACT_ATOMS: atom_id res chain seq x y z
N MET A 1 62.82 4.28 -60.23
CA MET A 1 63.60 5.53 -60.10
C MET A 1 62.84 6.46 -59.14
N LYS A 2 63.27 6.64 -57.87
CA LYS A 2 62.73 7.61 -56.85
C LYS A 2 61.23 7.46 -56.47
N LYS A 3 60.66 7.85 -55.30
CA LYS A 3 61.02 8.23 -53.90
C LYS A 3 59.67 8.36 -53.11
N LEU A 4 59.49 8.36 -51.77
CA LEU A 4 60.30 8.01 -50.59
C LEU A 4 59.43 8.03 -49.29
N PHE A 5 59.47 6.97 -48.45
CA PHE A 5 59.08 6.88 -47.01
C PHE A 5 57.58 6.94 -46.61
N PHE A 6 57.02 6.15 -45.67
CA PHE A 6 57.36 5.68 -44.29
C PHE A 6 56.97 6.64 -43.14
N PHE A 7 55.98 6.26 -42.32
CA PHE A 7 56.25 5.81 -40.94
C PHE A 7 55.12 4.96 -40.33
N LEU A 8 55.46 4.21 -39.28
CA LEU A 8 54.67 3.18 -38.60
C LEU A 8 54.45 3.60 -37.13
N SER A 9 53.22 3.55 -36.63
CA SER A 9 52.90 3.69 -35.19
C SER A 9 51.57 2.99 -34.86
N PHE A 10 51.64 1.73 -34.41
CA PHE A 10 50.56 1.10 -33.64
C PHE A 10 51.18 0.62 -32.33
N PHE A 11 50.56 0.96 -31.20
CA PHE A 11 51.09 0.64 -29.88
C PHE A 11 50.95 -0.86 -29.59
N LEU A 12 51.97 -1.44 -28.95
CA LEU A 12 51.87 -2.79 -28.41
C LEU A 12 51.19 -2.76 -27.04
N SER A 13 50.18 -3.60 -26.86
CA SER A 13 49.85 -4.20 -25.57
C SER A 13 50.27 -5.67 -25.64
N PHE A 14 51.33 -6.05 -24.92
CA PHE A 14 51.77 -7.44 -24.80
C PHE A 14 50.97 -8.10 -23.67
N GLU A 15 49.96 -8.89 -24.02
CA GLU A 15 49.44 -9.89 -23.08
C GLU A 15 50.41 -11.05 -23.00
N LEU A 16 50.96 -11.31 -21.81
CA LEU A 16 51.68 -12.55 -21.52
C LEU A 16 50.65 -13.68 -21.31
N LEU A 17 50.20 -14.26 -22.42
CA LEU A 17 49.49 -15.54 -22.40
C LEU A 17 50.48 -16.64 -21.98
N ALA A 18 50.52 -16.90 -20.67
CA ALA A 18 51.14 -18.11 -20.13
C ALA A 18 50.36 -19.32 -20.68
N GLN A 19 50.92 -20.01 -21.67
CA GLN A 19 50.38 -21.28 -22.13
C GLN A 19 50.58 -22.30 -21.00
N CYS A 20 49.50 -22.68 -20.32
CA CYS A 20 49.52 -23.81 -19.39
C CYS A 20 50.09 -25.05 -20.14
N PRO A 21 51.00 -25.81 -19.52
CA PRO A 21 51.54 -27.00 -20.16
C PRO A 21 50.40 -27.98 -20.49
N PRO A 22 50.37 -28.57 -21.69
CA PRO A 22 49.30 -29.48 -22.09
C PRO A 22 49.26 -30.69 -21.16
N THR A 23 48.03 -31.17 -20.89
CA THR A 23 47.62 -32.15 -19.86
C THR A 23 48.33 -33.52 -19.95
N GLY A 24 49.62 -33.56 -19.64
CA GLY A 24 50.45 -34.76 -19.61
C GLY A 24 51.24 -34.81 -18.32
N PHE A 25 50.93 -35.78 -17.46
CA PHE A 25 51.63 -36.09 -16.21
C PHE A 25 53.16 -36.00 -16.37
N GLY A 26 53.74 -34.91 -15.90
CA GLY A 26 55.13 -34.55 -16.16
C GLY A 26 55.61 -33.52 -15.15
N LYS A 27 56.52 -33.96 -14.27
CA LYS A 27 57.20 -33.13 -13.28
C LYS A 27 57.57 -31.75 -13.85
N CYS A 28 57.21 -30.69 -13.11
CA CYS A 28 57.74 -29.36 -13.35
C CYS A 28 59.28 -29.42 -13.37
N LEU A 29 59.88 -28.83 -14.40
CA LEU A 29 61.30 -29.02 -14.71
C LEU A 29 62.18 -28.15 -13.80
N GLU A 30 63.17 -28.80 -13.19
CA GLU A 30 64.07 -28.30 -12.14
C GLU A 30 65.09 -27.21 -12.59
N ASN A 31 64.85 -26.50 -13.72
CA ASN A 31 65.91 -25.77 -14.45
C ASN A 31 65.55 -24.38 -15.03
N ASP A 32 64.48 -23.71 -14.58
CA ASP A 32 64.27 -22.28 -14.89
C ASP A 32 63.80 -21.53 -13.63
N PRO A 33 64.52 -20.51 -13.13
CA PRO A 33 64.24 -19.87 -11.83
C PRO A 33 63.08 -18.84 -11.88
N SER A 34 62.07 -19.06 -12.71
CA SER A 34 60.80 -18.32 -12.66
C SER A 34 59.86 -18.95 -11.62
N GLU A 35 59.39 -18.15 -10.67
CA GLU A 35 58.78 -18.57 -9.40
C GLU A 35 57.35 -19.15 -9.53
N TYR A 36 57.24 -20.45 -9.83
CA TYR A 36 55.97 -21.20 -9.77
C TYR A 36 55.99 -22.23 -8.63
N ILE A 37 55.00 -22.18 -7.73
CA ILE A 37 54.74 -23.21 -6.72
C ILE A 37 53.50 -23.99 -7.17
N CYS A 38 53.71 -25.12 -7.83
CA CYS A 38 52.62 -26.03 -8.20
C CYS A 38 52.22 -26.89 -6.99
N ILE A 39 50.96 -26.82 -6.59
CA ILE A 39 50.37 -27.66 -5.55
C ILE A 39 49.43 -28.66 -6.23
N GLU A 40 49.97 -29.80 -6.67
CA GLU A 40 49.16 -30.93 -7.16
C GLU A 40 48.43 -31.57 -5.96
N ALA A 41 47.10 -31.43 -5.89
CA ALA A 41 46.30 -32.27 -5.01
C ALA A 41 46.09 -33.65 -5.66
N PRO A 42 45.99 -34.74 -4.88
CA PRO A 42 45.68 -36.05 -5.45
C PRO A 42 44.25 -36.04 -6.05
N PRO A 43 43.99 -36.70 -7.20
CA PRO A 43 42.70 -36.62 -7.94
C PRO A 43 41.42 -37.05 -7.20
N SER A 44 41.52 -37.45 -5.93
CA SER A 44 40.40 -37.89 -5.08
C SER A 44 40.62 -37.61 -3.59
N GLY A 45 41.42 -36.60 -3.23
CA GLY A 45 41.69 -36.25 -1.83
C GLY A 45 41.86 -34.75 -1.64
N ALA A 46 41.27 -34.21 -0.58
CA ALA A 46 41.50 -32.82 -0.19
C ALA A 46 42.95 -32.65 0.28
N PHE A 47 43.58 -31.55 -0.11
CA PHE A 47 44.96 -31.23 0.24
C PHE A 47 44.98 -30.18 1.36
N LYS A 48 45.80 -30.39 2.40
CA LYS A 48 45.98 -29.45 3.52
C LYS A 48 47.33 -28.76 3.43
N ILE A 49 47.34 -27.42 3.58
CA ILE A 49 48.59 -26.63 3.55
C ILE A 49 49.52 -26.99 4.72
N SER A 50 48.93 -27.34 5.88
CA SER A 50 49.65 -27.76 7.08
C SER A 50 50.57 -28.98 6.90
N ASP A 51 50.34 -29.83 5.88
CA ASP A 51 51.21 -30.96 5.55
C ASP A 51 52.57 -30.54 4.94
N PHE A 52 52.69 -29.31 4.42
CA PHE A 52 53.94 -28.76 3.86
C PHE A 52 54.74 -27.93 4.87
N VAL A 53 54.08 -27.31 5.85
CA VAL A 53 54.70 -26.38 6.80
C VAL A 53 55.06 -27.12 8.09
N GLY A 54 56.26 -27.69 8.13
CA GLY A 54 56.69 -28.62 9.19
C GLY A 54 56.55 -28.09 10.63
N SER A 55 55.44 -28.46 11.29
CA SER A 55 55.16 -28.48 12.73
C SER A 55 55.51 -27.27 13.61
N ASN A 56 55.84 -26.10 13.05
CA ASN A 56 56.18 -24.89 13.81
C ASN A 56 55.41 -23.69 13.21
N PRO A 57 54.19 -23.40 13.71
CA PRO A 57 53.35 -22.32 13.20
C PRO A 57 53.78 -20.99 13.83
N GLY A 58 54.87 -20.42 13.30
CA GLY A 58 55.28 -19.05 13.55
C GLY A 58 55.44 -18.34 12.21
N ASP A 59 54.52 -17.42 11.93
CA ASP A 59 54.41 -16.54 10.76
C ASP A 59 55.53 -16.71 9.71
N LEU A 60 55.27 -17.52 8.69
CA LEU A 60 56.09 -17.58 7.48
C LEU A 60 55.43 -16.72 6.39
N PRO A 61 55.72 -15.40 6.33
CA PRO A 61 55.41 -14.66 5.13
C PRO A 61 56.26 -15.25 4.00
N LEU A 62 55.59 -15.74 2.94
CA LEU A 62 56.25 -15.96 1.65
C LEU A 62 56.67 -14.58 1.12
N GLY A 63 57.90 -14.19 1.47
CA GLY A 63 58.36 -12.81 1.38
C GLY A 63 58.59 -12.35 -0.07
N GLY A 64 57.69 -11.51 -0.57
CA GLY A 64 57.96 -10.55 -1.66
C GLY A 64 58.26 -11.10 -3.06
N GLY A 65 58.18 -12.42 -3.27
CA GLY A 65 58.24 -13.03 -4.61
C GLY A 65 56.88 -13.05 -5.30
N VAL A 66 56.86 -13.06 -6.63
CA VAL A 66 55.62 -13.19 -7.42
C VAL A 66 55.27 -14.67 -7.49
N VAL A 67 54.72 -15.19 -6.39
CA VAL A 67 54.36 -16.60 -6.30
C VAL A 67 53.13 -16.85 -7.16
N SER A 68 53.33 -17.59 -8.25
CA SER A 68 52.24 -18.19 -8.99
C SER A 68 51.90 -19.56 -8.40
N VAL A 69 50.72 -19.69 -7.80
CA VAL A 69 50.24 -20.97 -7.21
C VAL A 69 49.25 -21.61 -8.15
N ILE A 70 49.56 -22.81 -8.64
CA ILE A 70 48.59 -23.64 -9.38
C ILE A 70 47.97 -24.62 -8.40
N ILE A 71 46.63 -24.60 -8.29
CA ILE A 71 45.83 -25.53 -7.50
C ILE A 71 45.05 -26.40 -8.48
N ASP A 72 45.29 -27.72 -8.44
CA ASP A 72 44.55 -28.71 -9.21
C ASP A 72 43.78 -29.65 -8.27
N GLY A 73 42.51 -29.32 -8.00
CA GLY A 73 41.62 -30.05 -7.08
C GLY A 73 41.07 -29.18 -5.93
N ASN A 74 40.73 -29.83 -4.82
CA ASN A 74 40.16 -29.16 -3.64
C ASN A 74 41.27 -28.80 -2.64
N LEU A 75 41.50 -27.51 -2.44
CA LEU A 75 42.38 -26.99 -1.40
C LEU A 75 41.57 -26.74 -0.12
N ILE A 76 41.99 -27.33 1.00
CA ILE A 76 41.48 -27.01 2.33
C ILE A 76 42.54 -26.19 3.08
N VAL A 77 42.11 -25.02 3.56
CA VAL A 77 42.92 -24.11 4.38
C VAL A 77 42.45 -24.26 5.82
N ASP A 78 43.32 -24.82 6.67
CA ASP A 78 43.08 -25.09 8.09
C ASP A 78 44.03 -24.34 9.05
N ILE A 79 44.75 -23.35 8.51
CA ILE A 79 45.63 -22.41 9.22
C ILE A 79 45.55 -21.03 8.55
N ASP A 80 45.94 -19.97 9.26
CA ASP A 80 46.04 -18.63 8.68
C ASP A 80 46.93 -18.61 7.44
N TYR A 81 46.45 -17.98 6.36
CA TYR A 81 47.16 -17.90 5.08
C TYR A 81 46.97 -16.54 4.41
N LEU A 82 48.09 -15.92 4.01
CA LEU A 82 48.14 -14.61 3.35
C LEU A 82 48.82 -14.74 1.98
N PHE A 83 48.08 -14.41 0.92
CA PHE A 83 48.63 -14.13 -0.40
C PHE A 83 49.02 -12.64 -0.45
N ASN A 84 50.31 -12.36 -0.64
CA ASN A 84 50.87 -11.01 -0.66
C ASN A 84 50.60 -10.29 -2.01
N PRO A 85 50.66 -8.95 -2.05
CA PRO A 85 50.49 -8.16 -3.28
C PRO A 85 51.37 -8.63 -4.43
N GLY A 86 50.76 -8.83 -5.60
CA GLY A 86 51.41 -9.36 -6.81
C GLY A 86 51.39 -10.89 -6.92
N SER A 87 50.81 -11.63 -5.97
CA SER A 87 50.58 -13.08 -6.11
C SER A 87 49.59 -13.40 -7.22
N HIS A 88 49.72 -14.59 -7.83
CA HIS A 88 48.81 -15.06 -8.89
C HIS A 88 48.32 -16.48 -8.56
N VAL A 89 47.05 -16.61 -8.20
CA VAL A 89 46.41 -17.89 -7.89
C VAL A 89 45.69 -18.39 -9.15
N LEU A 90 46.19 -19.50 -9.69
CA LEU A 90 45.68 -20.17 -10.87
C LEU A 90 44.93 -21.45 -10.47
N LEU A 91 43.62 -21.44 -10.69
CA LEU A 91 42.73 -22.55 -10.36
C LEU A 91 42.43 -23.37 -11.62
N THR A 92 42.60 -24.70 -11.57
CA THR A 92 42.16 -25.56 -12.70
C THR A 92 40.64 -25.74 -12.71
N SER A 93 40.12 -26.38 -13.77
CA SER A 93 38.71 -26.75 -13.89
C SER A 93 38.21 -27.51 -12.65
N ASN A 94 37.06 -27.08 -12.11
CA ASN A 94 36.43 -27.64 -10.92
C ASN A 94 37.16 -27.45 -9.58
N SER A 95 38.33 -26.80 -9.55
CA SER A 95 39.04 -26.55 -8.28
C SER A 95 38.24 -25.66 -7.33
N SER A 96 38.34 -25.92 -6.03
CA SER A 96 37.74 -25.10 -4.97
C SER A 96 38.74 -24.81 -3.85
N ILE A 97 38.62 -23.64 -3.24
CA ILE A 97 39.32 -23.30 -1.99
C ILE A 97 38.26 -23.27 -0.88
N SER A 98 38.45 -24.03 0.19
CA SER A 98 37.60 -23.96 1.38
C SER A 98 38.40 -23.69 2.64
N VAL A 99 37.97 -22.70 3.43
CA VAL A 99 38.45 -22.42 4.78
C VAL A 99 37.53 -23.16 5.75
N THR A 100 38.08 -24.08 6.54
CA THR A 100 37.32 -24.97 7.44
C THR A 100 38.13 -25.30 8.70
N ASP A 101 37.60 -25.06 9.90
CA ASP A 101 38.21 -25.58 11.14
C ASP A 101 37.74 -27.02 11.39
N GLN A 102 38.44 -27.97 10.78
CA GLN A 102 38.19 -29.39 11.02
C GLN A 102 38.68 -29.91 12.38
N LEU A 103 39.36 -29.09 13.18
CA LEU A 103 39.93 -29.52 14.47
C LEU A 103 39.07 -29.13 15.67
N ALA A 104 38.13 -28.20 15.52
CA ALA A 104 37.11 -27.84 16.51
C ALA A 104 37.70 -27.62 17.93
N VAL A 105 38.82 -26.90 18.00
CA VAL A 105 39.52 -26.57 19.25
C VAL A 105 39.04 -25.18 19.68
N PRO A 106 38.12 -25.03 20.67
CA PRO A 106 37.33 -23.80 20.82
C PRO A 106 38.07 -22.58 21.44
N ASN A 107 39.39 -22.47 21.25
CA ASN A 107 40.27 -21.50 21.92
C ASN A 107 41.53 -21.10 21.12
N GLN A 108 41.60 -21.35 19.81
CA GLN A 108 42.70 -20.85 18.97
C GLN A 108 42.17 -19.96 17.84
N ASN A 109 43.04 -19.06 17.36
CA ASN A 109 42.72 -18.05 16.35
C ASN A 109 42.01 -18.69 15.15
N SER A 110 40.86 -18.14 14.80
CA SER A 110 40.02 -18.61 13.71
C SER A 110 40.72 -18.41 12.36
N PRO A 111 40.70 -19.41 11.46
CA PRO A 111 41.54 -19.39 10.27
C PRO A 111 41.15 -18.25 9.31
N LYS A 112 42.14 -17.44 8.96
CA LYS A 112 42.02 -16.31 8.03
C LYS A 112 42.62 -16.64 6.66
N LEU A 113 41.88 -16.35 5.60
CA LEU A 113 42.36 -16.41 4.22
C LEU A 113 42.35 -15.01 3.61
N ILE A 114 43.54 -14.44 3.43
CA ILE A 114 43.70 -13.04 2.96
C ILE A 114 44.30 -13.04 1.55
N PHE A 115 43.60 -12.43 0.62
CA PHE A 115 44.03 -12.11 -0.75
C PHE A 115 44.33 -10.61 -0.83
N ASP A 116 45.59 -10.24 -0.66
CA ASP A 116 46.07 -8.86 -0.75
C ASP A 116 46.71 -8.62 -2.12
N GLY A 117 46.19 -7.66 -2.90
CA GLY A 117 46.68 -7.31 -4.25
C GLY A 117 46.91 -8.51 -5.19
N THR A 118 46.07 -9.55 -5.07
CA THR A 118 46.25 -10.88 -5.68
C THR A 118 45.34 -11.06 -6.89
N ILE A 119 45.82 -11.69 -7.96
CA ILE A 119 44.95 -12.10 -9.07
C ILE A 119 44.55 -13.56 -8.88
N ILE A 120 43.26 -13.86 -8.97
CA ILE A 120 42.66 -15.20 -8.90
C ILE A 120 41.97 -15.46 -10.23
N SER A 121 42.41 -16.47 -10.99
CA SER A 121 41.82 -16.79 -12.28
C SER A 121 41.88 -18.28 -12.61
N SER A 122 41.11 -18.69 -13.63
CA SER A 122 41.16 -20.07 -14.11
C SER A 122 42.29 -20.29 -15.11
N CYS A 123 42.77 -21.55 -15.19
CA CYS A 123 43.65 -21.99 -16.25
C CYS A 123 42.88 -22.15 -17.58
N GLY A 124 42.91 -21.13 -18.44
CA GLY A 124 42.39 -21.18 -19.80
C GLY A 124 40.92 -20.73 -19.93
N ASN A 125 40.10 -21.50 -20.66
CA ASN A 125 38.67 -21.22 -20.86
C ASN A 125 37.76 -21.90 -19.82
N ASP A 126 38.33 -22.73 -18.94
CA ASP A 126 37.59 -23.40 -17.88
C ASP A 126 37.20 -22.41 -16.78
N ARG A 127 36.35 -22.83 -15.84
CA ARG A 127 35.97 -22.03 -14.66
C ARG A 127 36.30 -22.79 -13.38
N TRP A 128 36.74 -22.07 -12.35
CA TRP A 128 36.91 -22.64 -11.00
C TRP A 128 35.55 -22.78 -10.30
N SER A 129 35.42 -23.67 -9.32
CA SER A 129 34.13 -23.97 -8.68
C SER A 129 33.66 -22.84 -7.79
N PHE A 130 34.28 -22.69 -6.61
CA PHE A 130 33.96 -21.68 -5.60
C PHE A 130 35.15 -21.43 -4.67
N ILE A 131 35.11 -20.29 -3.98
CA ILE A 131 35.94 -20.01 -2.79
C ILE A 131 34.98 -19.91 -1.61
N SER A 132 35.18 -20.72 -0.56
CA SER A 132 34.25 -20.79 0.57
C SER A 132 34.88 -20.66 1.95
N ALA A 133 34.18 -19.98 2.84
CA ALA A 133 34.32 -20.11 4.29
C ALA A 133 33.00 -20.63 4.83
N THR A 134 32.99 -21.79 5.49
CA THR A 134 31.74 -22.50 5.87
C THR A 134 31.58 -22.76 7.35
N ASP A 135 32.65 -22.56 8.12
CA ASP A 135 32.75 -23.01 9.50
C ASP A 135 32.93 -21.81 10.44
N GLU A 136 32.58 -22.01 11.71
CA GLU A 136 32.48 -20.90 12.66
C GLU A 136 33.76 -20.07 12.76
N PHE A 137 33.59 -18.74 12.75
CA PHE A 137 34.64 -17.72 12.90
C PHE A 137 35.67 -17.62 11.75
N SER A 138 35.53 -18.39 10.67
CA SER A 138 36.45 -18.27 9.52
C SER A 138 36.36 -16.91 8.83
N GLU A 139 37.52 -16.31 8.47
CA GLU A 139 37.59 -15.00 7.80
C GLU A 139 38.12 -15.15 6.36
N ILE A 140 37.46 -14.53 5.40
CA ILE A 140 38.01 -14.31 4.05
C ILE A 140 38.10 -12.81 3.77
N SER A 141 39.27 -12.36 3.31
CA SER A 141 39.55 -10.96 3.05
C SER A 141 40.13 -10.75 1.64
N PHE A 142 39.49 -9.94 0.80
CA PHE A 142 39.94 -9.51 -0.51
C PHE A 142 40.27 -8.00 -0.44
N ILE A 143 41.54 -7.63 -0.52
CA ILE A 143 41.99 -6.25 -0.26
C ILE A 143 42.98 -5.72 -1.31
N ASN A 144 43.09 -4.38 -1.38
CA ASN A 144 44.11 -3.62 -2.12
C ASN A 144 44.30 -3.99 -3.60
N GLY A 145 43.22 -4.07 -4.37
CA GLY A 145 43.28 -4.32 -5.82
C GLY A 145 43.30 -5.80 -6.20
N THR A 146 42.88 -6.69 -5.31
CA THR A 146 42.69 -8.11 -5.64
C THR A 146 41.65 -8.28 -6.75
N ILE A 147 41.94 -9.14 -7.72
CA ILE A 147 41.10 -9.39 -8.91
C ILE A 147 40.71 -10.86 -8.95
N ALA A 148 39.44 -11.19 -8.76
CA ALA A 148 38.91 -12.54 -8.97
C ALA A 148 38.15 -12.63 -10.30
N LYS A 149 38.49 -13.60 -11.16
CA LYS A 149 37.83 -13.77 -12.46
C LYS A 149 37.58 -15.21 -12.90
N GLN A 150 36.62 -15.42 -13.79
CA GLN A 150 36.34 -16.71 -14.45
C GLN A 150 35.85 -17.82 -13.49
N GLY A 151 34.96 -17.46 -12.56
CA GLY A 151 34.39 -18.39 -11.58
C GLY A 151 33.09 -19.05 -12.04
N THR A 152 32.79 -20.22 -11.49
CA THR A 152 31.51 -20.92 -11.72
C THR A 152 30.44 -20.41 -10.76
N SER A 153 30.71 -20.53 -9.45
CA SER A 153 29.76 -20.26 -8.36
C SER A 153 30.23 -19.17 -7.39
N GLY A 154 31.39 -18.55 -7.63
CA GLY A 154 31.88 -17.39 -6.90
C GLY A 154 32.34 -17.64 -5.46
N ILE A 155 32.24 -16.59 -4.64
CA ILE A 155 32.63 -16.60 -3.23
C ILE A 155 31.40 -16.97 -2.39
N PHE A 156 31.59 -17.81 -1.38
CA PHE A 156 30.54 -18.33 -0.52
C PHE A 156 30.92 -18.21 0.96
N ILE A 157 30.08 -17.54 1.76
CA ILE A 157 30.32 -17.24 3.17
C ILE A 157 29.17 -17.82 3.98
N GLY A 158 29.44 -18.90 4.70
CA GLY A 158 28.50 -19.63 5.56
C GLY A 158 28.35 -19.03 6.96
N GLU A 159 27.73 -19.79 7.86
CA GLU A 159 27.37 -19.35 9.21
C GLU A 159 28.58 -18.95 10.06
N ASN A 160 28.42 -17.87 10.85
CA ASN A 160 29.43 -17.30 11.73
C ASN A 160 30.76 -16.88 11.04
N ALA A 161 30.79 -16.75 9.72
CA ALA A 161 31.99 -16.36 8.96
C ALA A 161 32.05 -14.85 8.66
N VAL A 162 33.28 -14.33 8.50
CA VAL A 162 33.55 -12.91 8.23
C VAL A 162 34.05 -12.72 6.81
N LEU A 163 33.50 -11.74 6.09
CA LEU A 163 33.98 -11.30 4.78
C LEU A 163 34.45 -9.85 4.82
N THR A 164 35.68 -9.60 4.38
CA THR A 164 36.11 -8.25 3.99
C THR A 164 36.36 -8.22 2.48
N ALA A 165 35.71 -7.33 1.75
CA ALA A 165 36.00 -7.04 0.36
C ALA A 165 36.22 -5.53 0.22
N THR A 166 37.47 -5.12 -0.02
CA THR A 166 37.84 -3.70 -0.09
C THR A 166 38.73 -3.42 -1.29
N ASN A 167 38.38 -2.42 -2.11
CA ASN A 167 39.15 -2.00 -3.29
C ASN A 167 39.44 -3.15 -4.28
N SER A 168 38.55 -4.15 -4.42
CA SER A 168 38.79 -5.37 -5.22
C SER A 168 37.88 -5.48 -6.45
N THR A 169 38.24 -6.30 -7.43
CA THR A 169 37.48 -6.50 -8.68
C THR A 169 37.04 -7.96 -8.84
N PHE A 170 35.77 -8.20 -9.14
CA PHE A 170 35.17 -9.51 -9.38
C PHE A 170 34.59 -9.53 -10.80
N SER A 171 35.04 -10.43 -11.69
CA SER A 171 34.66 -10.39 -13.12
C SER A 171 34.40 -11.75 -13.77
N ASP A 172 33.45 -11.84 -14.70
CA ASP A 172 33.13 -13.08 -15.44
C ASP A 172 32.88 -14.31 -14.52
N ILE A 173 31.98 -14.16 -13.55
CA ILE A 173 31.55 -15.25 -12.66
C ILE A 173 30.14 -15.68 -13.09
N SER A 174 29.89 -16.97 -13.32
CA SER A 174 28.67 -17.41 -14.04
C SER A 174 27.39 -17.48 -13.20
N ILE A 175 27.48 -17.36 -11.88
CA ILE A 175 26.31 -17.36 -10.99
C ILE A 175 26.32 -16.06 -10.18
N SER A 176 26.94 -16.04 -9.00
CA SER A 176 27.06 -14.87 -8.13
C SER A 176 28.52 -14.56 -7.88
N CYS A 177 28.92 -13.29 -7.77
CA CYS A 177 30.29 -12.96 -7.37
C CYS A 177 30.51 -13.28 -5.89
N ILE A 178 29.57 -12.88 -5.03
CA ILE A 178 29.57 -13.13 -3.58
C ILE A 178 28.21 -13.69 -3.16
N THR A 179 28.22 -14.72 -2.32
CA THR A 179 27.04 -15.33 -1.71
C THR A 179 27.25 -15.42 -0.20
N LEU A 180 26.45 -14.71 0.57
CA LEU A 180 26.44 -14.70 2.04
C LEU A 180 25.24 -15.53 2.50
N GLY A 181 25.43 -16.71 3.08
CA GLY A 181 24.33 -17.61 3.45
C GLY A 181 24.66 -19.10 3.37
N SER A 182 23.68 -19.99 3.55
CA SER A 182 23.88 -21.43 3.35
C SER A 182 23.77 -21.86 1.87
N THR A 183 24.33 -23.02 1.51
CA THR A 183 24.25 -23.60 0.16
C THR A 183 22.89 -24.26 -0.17
N ALA A 184 21.96 -24.35 0.79
CA ALA A 184 20.81 -25.26 0.68
C ALA A 184 19.48 -24.73 1.25
N GLY A 185 19.30 -23.40 1.29
CA GLY A 185 18.01 -22.79 1.65
C GLY A 185 17.64 -22.85 3.14
N SER A 186 18.57 -23.21 4.02
CA SER A 186 18.56 -22.76 5.41
C SER A 186 19.12 -21.34 5.51
N TYR A 187 18.56 -20.52 6.38
CA TYR A 187 19.08 -19.18 6.64
C TYR A 187 20.30 -19.26 7.55
N ALA A 188 21.40 -18.64 7.14
CA ALA A 188 22.59 -18.56 7.99
C ALA A 188 22.40 -17.54 9.13
N GLN A 189 23.16 -17.73 10.22
CA GLN A 189 23.29 -16.82 11.36
C GLN A 189 24.72 -16.26 11.46
N ASN A 190 24.86 -15.04 11.99
CA ASN A 190 26.12 -14.34 12.30
C ASN A 190 27.14 -14.14 11.15
N VAL A 191 26.72 -13.93 9.90
CA VAL A 191 27.60 -13.46 8.83
C VAL A 191 27.85 -11.96 8.96
N ASN A 192 29.11 -11.57 9.16
CA ASN A 192 29.54 -10.17 9.11
C ASN A 192 30.29 -9.91 7.80
N ALA A 193 29.80 -8.98 6.98
CA ALA A 193 30.39 -8.66 5.68
C ALA A 193 30.62 -7.15 5.52
N THR A 194 31.86 -6.77 5.22
CA THR A 194 32.27 -5.40 4.89
C THR A 194 32.62 -5.34 3.40
N ILE A 195 31.83 -4.63 2.59
CA ILE A 195 31.99 -4.55 1.13
C ILE A 195 32.13 -3.09 0.71
N VAL A 196 33.35 -2.63 0.39
CA VAL A 196 33.69 -1.20 0.13
C VAL A 196 34.56 -1.03 -1.12
N ASN A 197 34.27 -0.03 -1.97
CA ASN A 197 35.08 0.35 -3.14
C ASN A 197 35.38 -0.80 -4.14
N ASN A 198 34.52 -1.82 -4.24
CA ASN A 198 34.74 -2.95 -5.16
C ASN A 198 34.15 -2.71 -6.55
N VAL A 199 34.60 -3.47 -7.55
CA VAL A 199 34.00 -3.49 -8.89
C VAL A 199 33.52 -4.91 -9.20
N PHE A 200 32.25 -5.06 -9.59
CA PHE A 200 31.64 -6.33 -10.00
C PHE A 200 31.28 -6.23 -11.48
N GLU A 201 31.84 -7.08 -12.34
CA GLU A 201 31.62 -7.03 -13.79
C GLU A 201 31.19 -8.41 -14.37
N PHE A 202 30.33 -8.42 -15.39
CA PHE A 202 30.04 -9.62 -16.20
C PHE A 202 29.56 -10.88 -15.44
N SER A 203 28.78 -10.71 -14.36
CA SER A 203 28.13 -11.81 -13.62
C SER A 203 26.60 -11.69 -13.67
N PRO A 204 25.80 -12.77 -13.68
CA PRO A 204 24.34 -12.68 -13.53
C PRO A 204 23.91 -12.16 -12.14
N PHE A 205 24.74 -12.29 -11.10
CA PHE A 205 24.44 -11.75 -9.78
C PHE A 205 25.70 -11.12 -9.16
N GLY A 206 25.54 -9.95 -8.54
CA GLY A 206 26.63 -9.28 -7.82
C GLY A 206 26.83 -9.93 -6.44
N VAL A 207 26.06 -9.47 -5.47
CA VAL A 207 25.99 -10.00 -4.10
C VAL A 207 24.65 -10.70 -3.90
N ARG A 208 24.67 -11.86 -3.25
CA ARG A 208 23.48 -12.63 -2.87
C ARG A 208 23.52 -12.91 -1.36
N VAL A 209 22.39 -12.75 -0.69
CA VAL A 209 22.24 -12.79 0.78
C VAL A 209 21.10 -13.75 1.16
N PHE A 210 21.45 -14.86 1.80
CA PHE A 210 20.55 -15.83 2.44
C PHE A 210 20.84 -15.92 3.93
N HIS A 211 20.67 -14.79 4.61
CA HIS A 211 21.02 -14.57 6.01
C HIS A 211 19.81 -14.01 6.77
N THR A 212 19.76 -14.08 8.10
CA THR A 212 18.70 -13.41 8.89
C THR A 212 19.09 -12.02 9.37
N GLN A 213 20.32 -11.81 9.85
CA GLN A 213 20.76 -10.51 10.42
C GLN A 213 20.98 -9.41 9.37
N PRO A 214 21.00 -8.13 9.81
CA PRO A 214 21.41 -6.99 8.99
C PRO A 214 22.71 -7.21 8.23
N ILE A 215 22.77 -6.79 6.97
CA ILE A 215 24.01 -6.73 6.19
C ILE A 215 24.20 -5.31 5.67
N SER A 216 25.42 -4.78 5.77
CA SER A 216 25.77 -3.47 5.23
C SER A 216 26.74 -3.56 4.06
N ILE A 217 26.35 -2.97 2.93
CA ILE A 217 27.22 -2.73 1.78
C ILE A 217 27.69 -1.27 1.90
N GLY A 218 28.99 -1.10 2.14
CA GLY A 218 29.63 0.19 2.32
C GLY A 218 29.74 0.99 1.02
N THR A 219 30.50 2.07 1.04
CA THR A 219 30.52 3.06 -0.03
C THR A 219 31.35 2.63 -1.25
N GLY A 220 31.13 3.27 -2.39
CA GLY A 220 32.07 3.26 -3.53
C GLY A 220 32.08 2.00 -4.40
N ASN A 221 31.20 1.03 -4.18
CA ASN A 221 31.15 -0.17 -5.03
C ASN A 221 30.48 0.12 -6.37
N ILE A 222 30.94 -0.54 -7.43
CA ILE A 222 30.41 -0.42 -8.80
C ILE A 222 29.95 -1.79 -9.27
N PHE A 223 28.70 -1.92 -9.70
CA PHE A 223 28.12 -3.16 -10.22
C PHE A 223 27.81 -2.97 -11.71
N ARG A 224 28.64 -3.51 -12.61
CA ARG A 224 28.45 -3.43 -14.06
C ARG A 224 28.00 -4.74 -14.66
N PHE A 225 26.90 -4.69 -15.37
CA PHE A 225 26.34 -5.87 -16.00
C PHE A 225 26.15 -5.68 -17.50
N PRO A 226 26.51 -6.69 -18.33
CA PRO A 226 26.28 -6.61 -19.75
C PRO A 226 24.78 -6.56 -20.02
N VAL A 227 24.36 -5.61 -20.84
CA VAL A 227 22.97 -5.45 -21.31
C VAL A 227 22.61 -6.59 -22.29
N ALA A 228 22.52 -7.80 -21.75
CA ALA A 228 22.14 -9.02 -22.46
C ALA A 228 20.64 -9.29 -22.27
N ALA A 229 20.04 -9.95 -23.26
CA ALA A 229 18.59 -10.08 -23.43
C ALA A 229 17.82 -10.49 -22.16
N PRO A 230 16.59 -9.97 -21.95
CA PRO A 230 15.80 -10.23 -20.75
C PRO A 230 15.65 -11.74 -20.50
N PRO A 231 16.14 -12.26 -19.37
CA PRO A 231 16.16 -13.69 -19.13
C PRO A 231 14.74 -14.18 -18.83
N SER A 232 14.36 -15.27 -19.50
CA SER A 232 13.05 -15.89 -19.36
C SER A 232 12.84 -16.62 -18.03
N PHE A 233 13.87 -16.71 -17.17
CA PHE A 233 13.82 -17.34 -15.85
C PHE A 233 14.76 -16.63 -14.85
N GLY A 234 14.17 -15.88 -13.91
CA GLY A 234 14.85 -15.23 -12.80
C GLY A 234 15.67 -14.00 -13.23
N ASN A 235 15.20 -12.79 -12.90
CA ASN A 235 15.95 -11.59 -13.22
C ASN A 235 17.34 -11.63 -12.53
N PRO A 236 18.43 -11.34 -13.25
CA PRO A 236 19.72 -11.07 -12.64
C PRO A 236 19.59 -9.84 -11.74
N VAL A 237 20.24 -9.91 -10.59
CA VAL A 237 20.06 -8.93 -9.51
C VAL A 237 21.42 -8.56 -8.92
N ALA A 238 21.67 -7.25 -8.77
CA ALA A 238 22.89 -6.70 -8.21
C ALA A 238 23.08 -7.11 -6.73
N ILE A 239 22.01 -7.00 -5.93
CA ILE A 239 21.96 -7.36 -4.52
C ILE A 239 20.63 -8.09 -4.29
N LEU A 240 20.68 -9.42 -4.12
CA LEU A 240 19.50 -10.26 -3.86
C LEU A 240 19.52 -10.72 -2.41
N GLY A 241 18.55 -10.33 -1.58
CA GLY A 241 18.60 -10.66 -0.16
C GLY A 241 17.31 -11.14 0.48
N SER A 242 17.50 -11.94 1.54
CA SER A 242 16.44 -12.52 2.37
C SER A 242 16.59 -12.19 3.87
N SER A 243 17.37 -11.17 4.21
CA SER A 243 17.64 -10.75 5.59
C SER A 243 16.58 -9.81 6.15
N SER A 244 16.54 -9.73 7.48
CA SER A 244 15.75 -8.73 8.23
C SER A 244 16.12 -7.31 7.81
N SER A 245 17.38 -7.03 7.47
CA SER A 245 17.71 -5.82 6.72
C SER A 245 18.92 -5.94 5.80
N ILE A 246 18.96 -5.06 4.80
CA ILE A 246 20.11 -4.74 3.97
C ILE A 246 20.24 -3.23 3.95
N SER A 247 21.42 -2.70 4.32
CA SER A 247 21.77 -1.30 4.09
C SER A 247 22.77 -1.18 2.94
N VAL A 248 22.55 -0.22 2.05
CA VAL A 248 23.44 0.14 0.95
C VAL A 248 23.81 1.61 1.10
N ALA A 249 25.07 1.85 1.43
CA ALA A 249 25.60 3.18 1.68
C ALA A 249 25.75 4.02 0.40
N SER A 250 26.16 5.27 0.55
CA SER A 250 26.26 6.23 -0.55
C SER A 250 27.49 6.03 -1.44
N GLY A 251 27.40 6.54 -2.67
CA GLY A 251 28.46 6.44 -3.67
C GLY A 251 28.61 5.05 -4.28
N ASN A 252 27.64 4.15 -4.10
CA ASN A 252 27.54 2.93 -4.88
C ASN A 252 26.91 3.21 -6.25
N ALA A 253 27.43 2.59 -7.31
CA ALA A 253 26.94 2.72 -8.68
C ALA A 253 26.49 1.35 -9.22
N ILE A 254 25.34 1.31 -9.89
CA ILE A 254 24.76 0.09 -10.46
C ILE A 254 24.41 0.37 -11.93
N GLU A 255 24.95 -0.45 -12.82
CA GLU A 255 24.86 -0.33 -14.27
C GLU A 255 24.30 -1.64 -14.85
N GLY A 256 23.09 -1.60 -15.43
CA GLY A 256 22.54 -2.66 -16.29
C GLY A 256 21.55 -3.67 -15.69
N PHE A 257 21.59 -3.98 -14.38
CA PHE A 257 20.63 -4.90 -13.72
C PHE A 257 20.04 -4.34 -12.41
N PRO A 258 18.79 -4.69 -12.05
CA PRO A 258 18.11 -4.22 -10.83
C PRO A 258 18.84 -4.58 -9.52
N ILE A 259 18.67 -3.74 -8.49
CA ILE A 259 18.60 -4.23 -7.11
C ILE A 259 17.27 -4.98 -6.97
N GLY A 260 17.24 -6.15 -6.33
CA GLY A 260 16.03 -6.94 -6.23
C GLY A 260 15.91 -7.64 -4.89
N ILE A 261 14.87 -7.32 -4.11
CA ILE A 261 14.57 -8.06 -2.89
C ILE A 261 13.41 -8.99 -3.17
N TRP A 262 13.69 -10.28 -3.03
CA TRP A 262 12.69 -11.33 -3.17
C TRP A 262 12.48 -12.03 -1.83
N SER A 263 11.28 -11.92 -1.29
CA SER A 263 10.91 -12.72 -0.13
C SER A 263 10.51 -14.13 -0.57
N ASN A 264 11.18 -15.14 -0.02
CA ASN A 264 10.89 -16.56 -0.23
C ASN A 264 10.08 -17.12 0.96
N ASN A 265 8.84 -16.62 1.16
CA ASN A 265 7.68 -17.25 1.83
C ASN A 265 7.87 -18.22 3.04
N LYS A 266 8.91 -18.09 3.88
CA LYS A 266 9.25 -19.12 4.89
C LYS A 266 9.59 -18.66 6.32
N SER A 267 9.68 -17.37 6.63
CA SER A 267 9.82 -16.91 8.03
C SER A 267 9.30 -15.49 8.23
N ALA A 268 8.72 -15.27 9.41
CA ALA A 268 7.93 -14.11 9.81
C ALA A 268 8.76 -12.85 10.12
N ASP A 269 9.81 -12.61 9.34
CA ASP A 269 10.79 -11.56 9.57
C ASP A 269 10.58 -10.42 8.57
N PHE A 270 10.10 -9.27 9.05
CA PHE A 270 10.04 -8.03 8.28
C PHE A 270 11.40 -7.70 7.67
N ARG A 271 11.43 -7.34 6.38
CA ARG A 271 12.67 -7.13 5.62
C ARG A 271 12.83 -5.68 5.21
N TYR A 272 13.86 -5.01 5.71
CA TYR A 272 14.14 -3.61 5.42
C TYR A 272 15.24 -3.47 4.36
N LEU A 273 14.97 -2.73 3.29
CA LEU A 273 16.00 -2.20 2.39
C LEU A 273 16.24 -0.74 2.72
N SER A 274 17.42 -0.40 3.22
CA SER A 274 17.87 0.98 3.40
C SER A 274 18.88 1.31 2.28
N CYS A 275 18.54 2.24 1.40
CA CYS A 275 19.40 2.70 0.31
C CYS A 275 19.57 4.21 0.41
N SER A 276 20.79 4.72 0.51
CA SER A 276 21.05 6.15 0.59
C SER A 276 22.16 6.56 -0.37
N GLY A 277 21.89 7.45 -1.32
CA GLY A 277 22.91 8.03 -2.19
C GLY A 277 23.52 7.07 -3.22
N ILE A 278 22.71 6.18 -3.80
CA ILE A 278 23.12 5.26 -4.87
C ILE A 278 22.84 5.84 -6.26
N ASP A 279 23.68 5.54 -7.25
CA ASP A 279 23.45 5.88 -8.67
C ASP A 279 23.11 4.60 -9.46
N ILE A 280 21.86 4.46 -9.89
CA ILE A 280 21.38 3.32 -10.69
C ILE A 280 21.15 3.80 -12.12
N SER A 281 21.76 3.14 -13.10
CA SER A 281 21.71 3.55 -14.50
C SER A 281 21.66 2.36 -15.46
N ASP A 282 21.10 2.59 -16.64
CA ASP A 282 20.97 1.60 -17.72
C ASP A 282 20.21 0.29 -17.40
N CYS A 283 19.68 0.12 -16.18
CA CYS A 283 18.91 -1.06 -15.82
C CYS A 283 17.54 -1.08 -16.53
N GLY A 284 16.96 -2.28 -16.66
CA GLY A 284 15.54 -2.42 -17.03
C GLY A 284 14.67 -1.84 -15.91
N THR A 285 14.63 -2.54 -14.78
CA THR A 285 14.12 -2.02 -13.51
C THR A 285 15.30 -1.56 -12.65
N GLY A 286 15.20 -0.44 -11.93
CA GLY A 286 16.24 0.01 -10.99
C GLY A 286 16.21 -0.76 -9.65
N ILE A 287 15.05 -0.75 -8.97
CA ILE A 287 14.75 -1.51 -7.76
C ILE A 287 13.49 -2.36 -8.01
N ASP A 288 13.58 -3.68 -7.80
CA ASP A 288 12.52 -4.67 -8.06
C ASP A 288 12.19 -5.45 -6.77
N ILE A 289 11.19 -4.98 -6.02
CA ILE A 289 10.71 -5.61 -4.77
C ILE A 289 9.57 -6.57 -5.09
N ARG A 290 9.74 -7.85 -4.76
CA ARG A 290 8.71 -8.88 -4.96
C ARG A 290 8.57 -9.78 -3.74
N ALA A 291 7.35 -9.97 -3.26
CA ALA A 291 7.03 -11.16 -2.48
C ALA A 291 6.75 -12.31 -3.46
N LEU A 292 7.52 -13.40 -3.40
CA LEU A 292 7.26 -14.56 -4.26
C LEU A 292 6.11 -15.37 -3.66
N ASN A 293 4.88 -14.92 -3.96
CA ASN A 293 3.66 -15.56 -3.50
C ASN A 293 3.57 -17.00 -4.07
N ASP A 294 3.94 -17.98 -3.25
CA ASP A 294 3.90 -19.41 -3.59
C ASP A 294 2.49 -20.00 -3.62
N GLY A 295 1.48 -19.18 -3.28
CA GLY A 295 0.06 -19.55 -3.27
C GLY A 295 -0.33 -20.48 -2.11
N THR A 296 0.55 -20.68 -1.12
CA THR A 296 0.32 -21.65 -0.02
C THR A 296 0.55 -21.10 1.39
N SER A 297 1.32 -20.02 1.56
CA SER A 297 1.51 -19.34 2.84
C SER A 297 0.64 -18.07 2.98
N SER A 298 0.25 -17.74 4.21
CA SER A 298 -0.53 -16.54 4.52
C SER A 298 0.30 -15.27 4.28
N PRO A 299 -0.28 -14.19 3.73
CA PRO A 299 0.46 -13.01 3.25
C PRO A 299 0.86 -12.03 4.39
N GLN A 300 1.54 -12.51 5.43
CA GLN A 300 1.77 -11.72 6.66
C GLN A 300 3.11 -10.96 6.72
N ASP A 301 4.05 -11.21 5.81
CA ASP A 301 5.43 -10.75 5.95
C ASP A 301 5.80 -9.65 4.94
N GLY A 302 5.92 -8.43 5.44
CA GLY A 302 6.16 -7.25 4.61
C GLY A 302 7.64 -6.98 4.26
N VAL A 303 7.84 -6.34 3.10
CA VAL A 303 9.12 -5.74 2.68
C VAL A 303 9.03 -4.22 2.77
N ASN A 304 9.87 -3.64 3.62
CA ASN A 304 9.99 -2.21 3.85
C ASN A 304 11.12 -1.64 2.99
N LEU A 305 10.90 -0.49 2.36
CA LEU A 305 11.90 0.25 1.60
C LEU A 305 12.09 1.63 2.22
N TYR A 306 13.31 1.95 2.62
CA TYR A 306 13.78 3.29 2.91
C TYR A 306 14.81 3.68 1.85
N LEU A 307 14.46 4.63 0.98
CA LEU A 307 15.28 5.05 -0.15
C LEU A 307 15.45 6.56 -0.14
N ARG A 308 16.69 7.05 -0.04
CA ARG A 308 16.93 8.49 -0.06
C ARG A 308 18.09 8.96 -0.91
N SER A 309 18.02 10.23 -1.33
CA SER A 309 19.12 10.99 -1.96
C SER A 309 19.78 10.29 -3.16
N SER A 310 19.05 9.39 -3.83
CA SER A 310 19.58 8.48 -4.85
C SER A 310 19.21 8.94 -6.26
N LEU A 311 20.00 8.53 -7.24
CA LEU A 311 19.91 8.95 -8.64
C LEU A 311 19.58 7.74 -9.51
N PHE A 312 18.55 7.86 -10.35
CA PHE A 312 18.07 6.81 -11.24
C PHE A 312 18.12 7.33 -12.69
N LYS A 313 18.71 6.54 -13.59
CA LYS A 313 18.86 6.81 -15.03
C LYS A 313 18.57 5.52 -15.82
N ASN A 314 17.45 4.88 -15.52
CA ASN A 314 17.12 3.56 -16.07
C ASN A 314 16.45 3.65 -17.44
N ASN A 315 16.24 2.48 -18.05
CA ASN A 315 15.66 2.35 -19.39
C ASN A 315 14.16 2.02 -19.40
N THR A 316 13.60 1.38 -18.35
CA THR A 316 12.15 1.03 -18.33
C THR A 316 11.37 1.33 -17.06
N THR A 317 11.93 1.15 -15.86
CA THR A 317 11.27 1.47 -14.58
C THR A 317 12.33 1.74 -13.53
N ASP A 318 12.12 2.71 -12.64
CA ASP A 318 13.11 3.05 -11.62
C ASP A 318 12.84 2.27 -10.32
N ILE A 319 11.58 2.19 -9.89
CA ILE A 319 11.13 1.36 -8.77
C ILE A 319 9.89 0.57 -9.20
N SER A 320 9.94 -0.74 -9.03
CA SER A 320 8.81 -1.66 -9.16
C SER A 320 8.65 -2.42 -7.84
N ALA A 321 7.48 -2.33 -7.22
CA ALA A 321 7.20 -3.02 -5.97
C ALA A 321 5.84 -3.74 -6.01
N ASP A 322 5.85 -5.02 -5.64
CA ASP A 322 4.65 -5.80 -5.32
C ASP A 322 4.45 -5.77 -3.80
N ALA A 323 3.63 -4.81 -3.34
CA ALA A 323 3.35 -4.57 -1.94
C ALA A 323 2.65 -5.76 -1.28
N GLN A 324 2.94 -5.96 -0.01
CA GLN A 324 2.24 -6.90 0.85
C GLN A 324 1.73 -6.18 2.10
N LEU A 325 0.82 -6.84 2.82
CA LEU A 325 0.34 -6.40 4.13
C LEU A 325 1.53 -6.09 5.06
N GLY A 326 1.56 -4.87 5.56
CA GLY A 326 2.61 -4.39 6.47
C GLY A 326 3.82 -3.72 5.79
N ASN A 327 3.87 -3.63 4.46
CA ASN A 327 4.97 -2.92 3.78
C ASN A 327 4.95 -1.42 4.08
N SER A 328 6.11 -0.83 4.30
CA SER A 328 6.30 0.63 4.41
C SER A 328 7.30 1.11 3.37
N TYR A 329 6.89 2.07 2.54
CA TYR A 329 7.69 2.64 1.47
C TYR A 329 8.00 4.11 1.75
N LEU A 330 9.24 4.43 2.07
CA LEU A 330 9.71 5.74 2.52
C LEU A 330 10.77 6.25 1.53
N ILE A 331 10.40 7.16 0.64
CA ILE A 331 11.16 7.51 -0.57
C ILE A 331 11.37 9.04 -0.64
N PHE A 332 12.61 9.48 -0.37
CA PHE A 332 12.97 10.88 -0.08
C PHE A 332 14.10 11.46 -0.94
N ASP A 333 13.99 12.71 -1.37
CA ASP A 333 15.12 13.47 -1.97
C ASP A 333 15.78 12.80 -3.20
N ASN A 334 15.09 11.90 -3.91
CA ASN A 334 15.66 11.14 -5.03
C ASN A 334 15.48 11.87 -6.37
N GLN A 335 16.28 11.50 -7.38
CA GLN A 335 16.20 12.01 -8.75
C GLN A 335 15.98 10.87 -9.74
N PHE A 336 14.90 10.92 -10.51
CA PHE A 336 14.51 9.93 -11.50
C PHE A 336 14.60 10.54 -12.91
N LEU A 337 15.78 10.44 -13.52
CA LEU A 337 16.14 11.04 -14.82
C LEU A 337 16.04 10.01 -15.95
N ASN A 338 14.88 9.38 -16.07
CA ASN A 338 14.66 8.24 -16.96
C ASN A 338 14.56 8.71 -18.42
N GLN A 339 15.49 8.28 -19.29
CA GLN A 339 15.55 8.67 -20.71
C GLN A 339 15.19 7.54 -21.68
N GLY A 340 14.82 6.36 -21.17
CA GLY A 340 14.39 5.23 -21.99
C GLY A 340 12.90 5.28 -22.34
N ASN A 341 12.43 4.24 -23.03
CA ASN A 341 11.00 4.01 -23.29
C ASN A 341 10.30 3.45 -22.03
N SER A 342 10.48 4.11 -20.90
CA SER A 342 9.87 3.79 -19.60
C SER A 342 8.35 3.93 -19.62
N THR A 343 7.67 2.92 -19.09
CA THR A 343 6.21 2.94 -18.90
C THR A 343 5.81 3.59 -17.58
N THR A 344 6.69 3.59 -16.58
CA THR A 344 6.47 4.21 -15.27
C THR A 344 7.82 4.40 -14.56
N SER A 345 8.09 5.53 -13.91
CA SER A 345 9.26 5.65 -13.03
C SER A 345 9.07 4.88 -11.72
N VAL A 346 7.99 5.14 -10.98
CA VAL A 346 7.68 4.47 -9.71
C VAL A 346 6.35 3.72 -9.83
N ALA A 347 6.37 2.40 -9.76
CA ALA A 347 5.18 1.54 -9.76
C ALA A 347 5.11 0.73 -8.45
N ILE A 348 4.05 0.92 -7.68
CA ILE A 348 3.73 0.09 -6.50
C ILE A 348 2.33 -0.52 -6.72
N GLY A 349 2.29 -1.83 -6.94
CA GLY A 349 1.07 -2.63 -6.93
C GLY A 349 1.04 -3.55 -5.71
N GLY A 350 0.22 -4.61 -5.72
CA GLY A 350 0.18 -5.62 -4.65
C GLY A 350 -0.84 -5.31 -3.56
N THR A 351 -0.79 -6.03 -2.42
CA THR A 351 -1.71 -5.82 -1.28
C THR A 351 -1.28 -4.62 -0.41
N ILE A 352 -1.89 -4.41 0.76
CA ILE A 352 -1.92 -3.10 1.43
C ILE A 352 -0.60 -2.76 2.14
N PRO A 353 0.14 -1.73 1.70
CA PRO A 353 1.22 -1.18 2.50
C PRO A 353 0.65 -0.42 3.69
N GLN A 354 1.29 -0.57 4.85
CA GLN A 354 1.02 0.18 6.07
C GLN A 354 1.28 1.68 5.87
N SER A 355 2.33 2.05 5.13
CA SER A 355 2.65 3.44 4.81
C SER A 355 3.32 3.61 3.45
N ILE A 356 3.06 4.74 2.79
CA ILE A 356 3.79 5.19 1.61
C ILE A 356 4.06 6.68 1.80
N ARG A 357 5.33 7.07 1.93
CA ARG A 357 5.75 8.48 1.98
C ARG A 357 6.68 8.77 0.80
N PHE A 358 6.27 9.68 -0.07
CA PHE A 358 6.98 10.11 -1.27
C PHE A 358 7.21 11.62 -1.18
N GLN A 359 8.41 12.05 -0.80
CA GLN A 359 8.68 13.47 -0.55
C GLN A 359 9.99 13.99 -1.13
N ASN A 360 10.00 15.25 -1.57
CA ASN A 360 11.18 15.95 -2.10
C ASN A 360 11.82 15.30 -3.35
N ASN A 361 11.13 14.42 -4.06
CA ASN A 361 11.70 13.72 -5.22
C ASN A 361 11.55 14.55 -6.50
N ILE A 362 12.49 14.39 -7.43
CA ILE A 362 12.45 14.95 -8.77
C ILE A 362 12.29 13.81 -9.78
N ILE A 363 11.27 13.86 -10.64
CA ILE A 363 11.05 12.93 -11.74
C ILE A 363 11.10 13.74 -13.05
N ASP A 364 12.07 13.48 -13.94
CA ASP A 364 12.26 14.20 -15.20
C ASP A 364 12.12 13.28 -16.42
N ARG A 365 10.99 13.44 -17.12
CA ARG A 365 10.62 12.91 -18.44
C ARG A 365 10.63 11.39 -18.64
N PRO A 366 10.13 10.54 -17.71
CA PRO A 366 9.77 9.18 -18.09
C PRO A 366 8.76 9.20 -19.24
N THR A 367 8.85 8.24 -20.17
CA THR A 367 7.90 8.15 -21.30
C THR A 367 6.52 7.59 -20.92
N GLY A 368 6.24 7.47 -19.63
CA GLY A 368 5.00 6.99 -19.05
C GLY A 368 4.70 7.71 -17.73
N ASN A 369 4.05 7.02 -16.78
CA ASN A 369 3.63 7.64 -15.52
C ASN A 369 4.83 8.01 -14.64
N GLY A 370 4.74 9.11 -13.89
CA GLY A 370 5.74 9.45 -12.87
C GLY A 370 5.63 8.51 -11.68
N ILE A 371 4.47 8.55 -11.01
CA ILE A 371 4.11 7.67 -9.90
C ILE A 371 2.82 6.93 -10.27
N ARG A 372 2.81 5.60 -10.10
CA ARG A 372 1.61 4.74 -10.20
C ARG A 372 1.47 3.90 -8.94
N LEU A 373 0.44 4.16 -8.14
CA LEU A 373 0.03 3.29 -7.04
C LEU A 373 -1.25 2.57 -7.47
N SER A 374 -1.20 1.24 -7.60
CA SER A 374 -2.30 0.42 -8.10
C SER A 374 -2.58 -0.74 -7.15
N LEU A 375 -3.21 -0.40 -6.03
CA LEU A 375 -3.59 -1.34 -4.99
C LEU A 375 -5.02 -1.87 -5.27
N PRO A 376 -5.34 -3.13 -4.92
CA PRO A 376 -6.65 -3.70 -5.11
C PRO A 376 -7.66 -3.01 -4.19
N VAL A 377 -8.84 -2.73 -4.74
CA VAL A 377 -9.90 -1.90 -4.15
C VAL A 377 -10.53 -2.53 -2.90
N TRP A 378 -10.29 -3.82 -2.63
CA TRP A 378 -11.17 -4.62 -1.76
C TRP A 378 -10.85 -4.61 -0.26
N ASP A 379 -9.66 -4.15 0.17
CA ASP A 379 -9.27 -4.20 1.59
C ASP A 379 -8.55 -2.92 2.12
N ALA A 380 -8.27 -1.90 1.30
CA ALA A 380 -7.14 -0.99 1.58
C ALA A 380 -7.35 0.06 2.70
N GLY A 381 -6.89 -0.28 3.90
CA GLY A 381 -6.64 0.63 5.03
C GLY A 381 -5.23 1.25 5.04
N ALA A 382 -4.75 1.81 3.91
CA ALA A 382 -3.46 2.49 3.84
C ALA A 382 -3.53 3.88 4.51
N SER A 383 -3.57 3.91 5.85
CA SER A 383 -3.75 5.14 6.67
C SER A 383 -2.59 6.14 6.61
N GLY A 384 -1.51 5.82 5.89
CA GLY A 384 -0.28 6.62 5.83
C GLY A 384 0.24 6.90 4.43
N LEU A 385 -0.63 7.13 3.43
CA LEU A 385 -0.18 7.67 2.15
C LEU A 385 0.06 9.19 2.23
N ASN A 386 1.26 9.59 1.85
CA ASN A 386 1.70 10.98 1.74
C ASN A 386 2.58 11.13 0.48
N VAL A 387 2.18 12.02 -0.44
CA VAL A 387 2.93 12.40 -1.65
C VAL A 387 3.07 13.92 -1.64
N GLU A 388 4.16 14.44 -1.08
CA GLU A 388 4.31 15.88 -0.81
C GLU A 388 5.62 16.48 -1.37
N ASN A 389 5.57 17.72 -1.86
CA ASN A 389 6.75 18.50 -2.29
C ASN A 389 7.64 17.78 -3.35
N ASN A 390 7.03 17.10 -4.33
CA ASN A 390 7.76 16.48 -5.45
C ASN A 390 7.68 17.34 -6.72
N ASP A 391 8.74 17.34 -7.54
CA ASP A 391 8.79 17.93 -8.89
C ASP A 391 8.71 16.81 -9.92
N ILE A 392 7.58 16.72 -10.64
CA ILE A 392 7.22 15.58 -11.50
C ILE A 392 6.93 16.09 -12.91
N THR A 393 7.90 15.95 -13.80
CA THR A 393 7.73 16.21 -15.24
C THR A 393 7.64 14.88 -16.01
N THR A 394 6.54 14.59 -16.73
CA THR A 394 6.34 13.29 -17.44
C THR A 394 5.80 13.46 -18.87
N ASN A 395 5.90 12.41 -19.69
CA ASN A 395 5.36 12.46 -21.07
C ASN A 395 3.93 11.90 -21.22
N ILE A 396 3.44 11.11 -20.26
CA ILE A 396 2.04 10.66 -20.19
C ILE A 396 1.44 11.29 -18.93
N ASP A 397 1.01 10.51 -17.94
CA ASP A 397 0.34 11.05 -16.76
C ASP A 397 1.34 11.28 -15.61
N GLY A 398 0.99 12.13 -14.65
CA GLY A 398 1.88 12.49 -13.54
C GLY A 398 1.86 11.45 -12.42
N ILE A 399 0.92 11.63 -11.50
CA ILE A 399 0.60 10.77 -10.35
C ILE A 399 -0.70 10.04 -10.67
N GLY A 400 -0.74 8.71 -10.58
CA GLY A 400 -1.96 7.92 -10.75
C GLY A 400 -2.18 6.95 -9.59
N LEU A 401 -3.29 7.11 -8.88
CA LEU A 401 -3.62 6.42 -7.63
C LEU A 401 -4.93 5.65 -7.76
N SER A 402 -4.90 4.35 -7.50
CA SER A 402 -6.08 3.50 -7.31
C SER A 402 -6.00 2.87 -5.93
N LEU A 403 -6.80 3.39 -4.98
CA LEU A 403 -6.65 3.17 -3.54
C LEU A 403 -8.02 3.27 -2.86
N PHE A 404 -8.38 2.37 -1.94
CA PHE A 404 -9.68 2.44 -1.25
C PHE A 404 -9.79 3.61 -0.26
N ARG A 405 -8.76 3.84 0.57
CA ARG A 405 -8.64 5.05 1.41
C ARG A 405 -7.66 6.05 0.81
N GLY A 406 -8.00 7.33 0.99
CA GLY A 406 -7.22 8.48 0.59
C GLY A 406 -5.96 8.70 1.42
N GLY A 407 -5.10 9.56 0.86
CA GLY A 407 -3.91 10.08 1.52
C GLY A 407 -3.76 11.57 1.24
N ARG A 408 -2.62 12.12 1.69
CA ARG A 408 -2.24 13.51 1.45
C ARG A 408 -1.42 13.64 0.18
N ILE A 409 -1.82 14.54 -0.71
CA ILE A 409 -1.18 14.80 -2.01
C ILE A 409 -0.99 16.31 -2.08
N GLY A 410 0.13 16.79 -1.53
CA GLY A 410 0.36 18.19 -1.19
C GLY A 410 1.55 18.83 -1.89
N ASP A 411 1.53 20.13 -2.16
CA ASP A 411 2.73 20.91 -2.50
C ASP A 411 3.53 20.39 -3.73
N ASN A 412 2.97 19.55 -4.61
CA ASN A 412 3.70 18.97 -5.74
C ASN A 412 3.65 19.89 -6.97
N ILE A 413 4.74 19.94 -7.73
CA ILE A 413 4.78 20.52 -9.08
C ILE A 413 4.66 19.35 -10.07
N VAL A 414 3.59 19.28 -10.86
CA VAL A 414 3.31 18.14 -11.75
C VAL A 414 3.05 18.62 -13.18
N THR A 415 4.06 18.54 -14.04
CA THR A 415 3.95 18.89 -15.48
C THR A 415 3.88 17.62 -16.31
N CYS A 416 2.87 17.45 -17.16
CA CYS A 416 2.75 16.27 -18.01
C CYS A 416 2.29 16.59 -19.45
N SER A 417 2.60 15.70 -20.40
CA SER A 417 2.03 15.75 -21.77
C SER A 417 0.94 14.73 -22.07
N GLY A 418 0.57 13.92 -21.09
CA GLY A 418 -0.70 13.20 -21.05
C GLY A 418 -1.87 14.10 -20.67
N ASN A 419 -3.02 13.46 -20.48
CA ASN A 419 -4.29 14.14 -20.28
C ASN A 419 -4.58 14.42 -18.79
N THR A 420 -3.89 13.71 -17.90
CA THR A 420 -4.14 13.75 -16.46
C THR A 420 -2.82 13.85 -15.71
N ALA A 421 -2.66 14.86 -14.85
CA ALA A 421 -1.45 15.03 -14.06
C ALA A 421 -1.60 14.44 -12.66
N ILE A 422 -2.80 14.48 -12.06
CA ILE A 422 -3.16 13.76 -10.85
C ILE A 422 -4.44 12.96 -11.11
N GLU A 423 -4.36 11.63 -11.13
CA GLU A 423 -5.48 10.69 -11.25
C GLU A 423 -5.74 10.01 -9.90
N ILE A 424 -6.98 10.06 -9.42
CA ILE A 424 -7.46 9.37 -8.22
C ILE A 424 -8.65 8.49 -8.61
N VAL A 425 -8.62 7.20 -8.25
CA VAL A 425 -9.65 6.22 -8.62
C VAL A 425 -10.04 5.36 -7.42
N ASN A 426 -11.36 5.18 -7.23
CA ASN A 426 -11.98 4.34 -6.19
C ASN A 426 -11.65 4.74 -4.73
N CYS A 427 -11.50 6.03 -4.45
CA CYS A 427 -10.83 6.53 -3.24
C CYS A 427 -11.71 7.32 -2.28
N ASP A 428 -11.77 6.92 -1.02
CA ASP A 428 -12.47 7.61 0.07
C ASP A 428 -11.54 8.53 0.87
N GLY A 429 -11.78 9.84 0.84
CA GLY A 429 -11.13 10.81 1.73
C GLY A 429 -9.74 11.29 1.31
N ALA A 430 -9.42 11.37 0.01
CA ALA A 430 -8.15 11.92 -0.45
C ALA A 430 -8.07 13.44 -0.23
N TYR A 431 -6.94 13.95 0.28
CA TYR A 431 -6.70 15.39 0.45
C TYR A 431 -5.62 15.87 -0.52
N ILE A 432 -6.03 16.60 -1.55
CA ILE A 432 -5.24 17.08 -2.68
C ILE A 432 -5.07 18.59 -2.53
N TYR A 433 -3.90 19.08 -2.14
CA TYR A 433 -3.74 20.49 -1.77
C TYR A 433 -2.47 21.17 -2.29
N ASP A 434 -2.54 22.47 -2.57
CA ASP A 434 -1.42 23.35 -2.96
C ASP A 434 -0.53 22.82 -4.12
N ASN A 435 -1.05 21.93 -4.98
CA ASN A 435 -0.29 21.41 -6.13
C ASN A 435 -0.29 22.41 -7.30
N GLU A 436 0.86 22.59 -7.97
CA GLU A 436 0.98 23.30 -9.25
C GLU A 436 1.02 22.27 -10.40
N VAL A 437 0.01 22.27 -11.26
CA VAL A 437 -0.30 21.15 -12.14
C VAL A 437 -0.45 21.62 -13.59
N SER A 438 0.35 21.11 -14.52
CA SER A 438 0.32 21.50 -15.94
C SER A 438 0.16 20.29 -16.87
N ALA A 439 -1.07 19.96 -17.28
CA ALA A 439 -1.33 18.88 -18.25
C ALA A 439 -1.52 19.43 -19.67
N THR A 440 -0.69 19.00 -20.61
CA THR A 440 -0.66 19.53 -21.99
C THR A 440 -1.29 18.61 -23.04
N GLY A 441 -1.79 17.44 -22.62
CA GLY A 441 -2.43 16.46 -23.49
C GLY A 441 -3.76 16.91 -24.10
N ILE A 442 -4.11 16.29 -25.23
CA ILE A 442 -5.37 16.56 -25.93
C ILE A 442 -6.45 15.63 -25.35
N GLY A 443 -6.99 16.02 -24.20
CA GLY A 443 -8.21 15.46 -23.64
C GLY A 443 -9.47 15.93 -24.38
N ASP A 444 -10.64 15.54 -23.87
CA ASP A 444 -11.94 16.09 -24.28
C ASP A 444 -12.65 16.85 -23.13
N GLY A 445 -12.04 16.83 -21.94
CA GLY A 445 -12.56 17.38 -20.71
C GLY A 445 -13.76 16.61 -20.14
N GLN A 446 -14.01 15.38 -20.59
CA GLN A 446 -15.02 14.48 -20.02
C GLN A 446 -14.33 13.39 -19.21
N PHE A 447 -13.42 12.66 -19.86
CA PHE A 447 -12.68 11.52 -19.31
C PHE A 447 -11.19 11.90 -19.13
N SER A 448 -10.95 13.17 -18.80
CA SER A 448 -9.62 13.78 -18.74
C SER A 448 -9.67 15.09 -17.96
N GLY A 449 -8.66 15.33 -17.13
CA GLY A 449 -8.49 16.60 -16.42
C GLY A 449 -7.14 16.66 -15.71
N SER A 450 -6.59 17.85 -15.52
CA SER A 450 -5.30 18.01 -14.84
C SER A 450 -5.30 17.37 -13.45
N ILE A 451 -6.40 17.54 -12.71
CA ILE A 451 -6.78 16.68 -11.59
C ILE A 451 -8.06 15.92 -12.00
N TYR A 452 -8.05 14.60 -11.91
CA TYR A 452 -9.16 13.72 -12.27
C TYR A 452 -9.47 12.78 -11.12
N LEU A 453 -10.75 12.72 -10.74
CA LEU A 453 -11.27 11.82 -9.72
C LEU A 453 -12.33 10.93 -10.34
N GLU A 454 -12.24 9.63 -10.10
CA GLU A 454 -13.21 8.62 -10.54
C GLU A 454 -13.65 7.77 -9.35
N ASN A 455 -14.95 7.61 -9.14
CA ASN A 455 -15.51 6.82 -8.04
C ASN A 455 -14.87 7.12 -6.66
N SER A 456 -14.55 8.39 -6.40
CA SER A 456 -13.75 8.82 -5.25
C SER A 456 -14.53 9.82 -4.38
N VAL A 457 -14.98 9.35 -3.22
CA VAL A 457 -15.89 10.07 -2.30
C VAL A 457 -15.13 10.83 -1.21
N ASN A 458 -15.80 11.80 -0.57
CA ASN A 458 -15.29 12.59 0.57
C ASN A 458 -13.92 13.29 0.31
N CYS A 459 -13.51 13.47 -0.94
CA CYS A 459 -12.20 14.00 -1.29
C CYS A 459 -12.15 15.53 -1.16
N ILE A 460 -11.07 16.07 -0.60
CA ILE A 460 -10.87 17.52 -0.45
C ILE A 460 -9.82 17.98 -1.46
N LEU A 461 -10.18 18.94 -2.32
CA LEU A 461 -9.31 19.61 -3.28
C LEU A 461 -9.14 21.06 -2.87
N GLU A 462 -7.96 21.44 -2.38
CA GLU A 462 -7.71 22.78 -1.83
C GLU A 462 -6.54 23.50 -2.51
N CYS A 463 -6.74 24.74 -2.95
CA CYS A 463 -5.65 25.63 -3.37
C CYS A 463 -4.77 25.17 -4.54
N ASN A 464 -5.13 24.08 -5.24
CA ASN A 464 -4.39 23.61 -6.41
C ASN A 464 -4.48 24.63 -7.56
N GLN A 465 -3.38 24.79 -8.29
CA GLN A 465 -3.29 25.60 -9.49
C GLN A 465 -3.13 24.68 -10.68
N THR A 466 -4.08 24.69 -11.62
CA THR A 466 -4.01 23.85 -12.83
C THR A 466 -3.89 24.72 -14.09
N ASP A 467 -2.94 24.42 -14.97
CA ASP A 467 -2.75 25.08 -16.27
C ASP A 467 -2.79 24.05 -17.41
N GLY A 468 -3.85 24.09 -18.21
CA GLY A 468 -4.06 23.14 -19.30
C GLY A 468 -3.86 23.79 -20.65
N MET A 469 -2.72 23.58 -21.29
CA MET A 469 -2.50 24.04 -22.68
C MET A 469 -3.26 23.20 -23.73
N GLY A 470 -4.30 22.47 -23.33
CA GLY A 470 -5.00 21.45 -24.12
C GLY A 470 -6.50 21.37 -23.85
N ASN A 471 -7.15 20.39 -24.50
CA ASN A 471 -8.60 20.24 -24.52
C ASN A 471 -9.20 19.54 -23.27
N GLY A 472 -8.40 19.30 -22.23
CA GLY A 472 -8.82 18.65 -20.98
C GLY A 472 -9.62 19.56 -20.03
N GLY A 473 -10.02 18.98 -18.90
CA GLY A 473 -10.53 19.72 -17.74
C GLY A 473 -9.40 20.23 -16.84
N GLY A 474 -9.68 21.23 -15.99
CA GLY A 474 -8.80 21.59 -14.87
C GLY A 474 -8.96 20.61 -13.73
N ILE A 475 -10.18 20.52 -13.19
CA ILE A 475 -10.61 19.50 -12.26
C ILE A 475 -11.76 18.73 -12.90
N SER A 476 -11.71 17.40 -12.93
CA SER A 476 -12.72 16.53 -13.53
C SER A 476 -13.17 15.47 -12.52
N PHE A 477 -14.48 15.37 -12.30
CA PHE A 477 -15.10 14.30 -11.49
C PHE A 477 -15.87 13.35 -12.39
N PHE A 478 -15.63 12.05 -12.25
CA PHE A 478 -16.28 10.99 -13.00
C PHE A 478 -16.97 9.99 -12.06
N GLU A 479 -18.23 9.68 -12.37
CA GLU A 479 -19.05 8.74 -11.59
C GLU A 479 -19.15 9.13 -10.09
N HIS A 480 -19.00 8.17 -9.18
CA HIS A 480 -19.36 8.29 -7.75
C HIS A 480 -18.36 9.12 -6.94
N CYS A 481 -18.34 10.44 -7.16
CA CYS A 481 -17.46 11.37 -6.44
C CYS A 481 -18.21 12.26 -5.42
N ASP A 482 -19.05 11.63 -4.60
CA ASP A 482 -19.93 12.29 -3.63
C ASP A 482 -19.16 12.94 -2.46
N ASN A 483 -19.76 13.96 -1.84
CA ASN A 483 -19.24 14.69 -0.67
C ASN A 483 -17.84 15.31 -0.84
N SER A 484 -17.33 15.42 -2.06
CA SER A 484 -16.01 16.00 -2.32
C SER A 484 -16.07 17.53 -2.23
N ILE A 485 -15.06 18.14 -1.62
CA ILE A 485 -15.00 19.57 -1.30
C ILE A 485 -13.93 20.23 -2.18
N ILE A 486 -14.28 21.35 -2.82
CA ILE A 486 -13.39 22.10 -3.73
C ILE A 486 -13.21 23.51 -3.14
N LEU A 487 -12.01 23.87 -2.69
CA LEU A 487 -11.70 25.15 -2.05
C LEU A 487 -10.54 25.85 -2.76
N ARG A 488 -10.70 27.15 -3.06
CA ARG A 488 -9.61 28.04 -3.55
C ARG A 488 -8.78 27.59 -4.78
N ASN A 489 -9.20 26.58 -5.54
CA ASN A 489 -8.46 26.10 -6.72
C ASN A 489 -8.47 27.13 -7.86
N THR A 490 -7.35 27.27 -8.57
CA THR A 490 -7.21 28.12 -9.76
C THR A 490 -7.06 27.25 -11.00
N MET A 491 -7.78 27.54 -12.08
CA MET A 491 -7.83 26.71 -13.29
C MET A 491 -7.70 27.60 -14.54
N SER A 492 -6.57 27.49 -15.23
CA SER A 492 -6.17 28.30 -16.37
C SER A 492 -6.05 27.50 -17.67
N ASN A 493 -6.40 28.14 -18.79
CA ASN A 493 -6.25 27.68 -20.18
C ASN A 493 -7.01 26.41 -20.61
N HIS A 494 -7.56 25.63 -19.69
CA HIS A 494 -8.40 24.46 -19.98
C HIS A 494 -9.62 24.79 -20.87
N VAL A 495 -10.07 23.82 -21.66
CA VAL A 495 -11.37 23.91 -22.35
C VAL A 495 -12.55 23.86 -21.38
N ARG A 496 -12.34 23.29 -20.18
CA ARG A 496 -13.29 23.27 -19.07
C ARG A 496 -12.53 23.50 -17.77
N GLY A 497 -12.93 24.47 -16.95
CA GLY A 497 -12.33 24.64 -15.62
C GLY A 497 -12.66 23.43 -14.75
N LEU A 498 -13.91 23.37 -14.28
CA LEU A 498 -14.46 22.21 -13.58
C LEU A 498 -15.31 21.39 -14.56
N ALA A 499 -15.16 20.06 -14.56
CA ALA A 499 -16.06 19.12 -15.23
C ALA A 499 -16.63 18.11 -14.22
N SER A 500 -17.88 17.71 -14.41
CA SER A 500 -18.44 16.53 -13.76
C SER A 500 -19.31 15.73 -14.73
N VAL A 501 -19.09 14.42 -14.78
CA VAL A 501 -19.56 13.54 -15.86
C VAL A 501 -20.01 12.18 -15.30
N ALA A 502 -21.05 11.63 -15.94
CA ALA A 502 -21.62 10.33 -15.63
C ALA A 502 -21.54 9.40 -16.85
N PHE A 503 -21.43 8.09 -16.64
CA PHE A 503 -21.28 7.07 -17.70
C PHE A 503 -22.34 7.11 -18.83
N ALA A 504 -23.50 7.73 -18.57
CA ALA A 504 -24.64 7.77 -19.49
C ALA A 504 -25.12 9.20 -19.89
N GLY A 505 -24.35 10.25 -19.61
CA GLY A 505 -24.78 11.64 -19.81
C GLY A 505 -23.76 12.53 -20.52
N ASP A 506 -24.25 13.53 -21.25
CA ASP A 506 -23.42 14.68 -21.61
C ASP A 506 -22.88 15.34 -20.33
N PRO A 507 -21.64 15.87 -20.34
CA PRO A 507 -21.02 16.55 -19.20
C PRO A 507 -21.90 17.71 -18.73
N VAL A 508 -22.39 17.64 -17.50
CA VAL A 508 -23.50 18.51 -17.05
C VAL A 508 -23.02 19.94 -16.75
N ILE A 509 -21.73 20.12 -16.42
CA ILE A 509 -21.23 21.35 -15.80
C ILE A 509 -19.88 21.78 -16.38
N GLY A 510 -19.77 23.08 -16.68
CA GLY A 510 -18.49 23.80 -16.63
C GLY A 510 -17.66 23.91 -17.91
N GLN A 511 -18.27 24.07 -19.09
CA GLN A 511 -17.56 24.70 -20.22
C GLN A 511 -17.18 26.14 -19.84
N GLN A 512 -15.90 26.34 -19.52
CA GLN A 512 -15.29 27.64 -19.20
C GLN A 512 -13.98 27.77 -20.00
N PRO A 513 -14.05 28.14 -21.29
CA PRO A 513 -12.88 28.34 -22.13
C PRO A 513 -12.22 29.70 -21.82
N TYR A 514 -11.61 29.82 -20.64
CA TYR A 514 -10.99 31.06 -20.13
C TYR A 514 -9.74 30.77 -19.28
N SER A 515 -8.80 31.72 -19.24
CA SER A 515 -7.66 31.70 -18.31
C SER A 515 -8.07 32.24 -16.93
N ASP A 516 -7.32 31.86 -15.90
CA ASP A 516 -7.34 32.49 -14.57
C ASP A 516 -8.70 32.39 -13.83
N ASN A 517 -9.41 31.26 -13.99
CA ASN A 517 -10.65 31.01 -13.26
C ASN A 517 -10.33 30.64 -11.81
N ILE A 518 -10.87 31.38 -10.83
CA ILE A 518 -10.66 31.10 -9.41
C ILE A 518 -11.95 30.54 -8.80
N TRP A 519 -11.88 29.29 -8.36
CA TRP A 519 -12.89 28.60 -7.58
C TRP A 519 -12.61 28.78 -6.10
N LEU A 520 -13.29 29.73 -5.44
CA LEU A 520 -13.05 30.02 -4.03
C LEU A 520 -13.69 28.98 -3.09
N GLY A 521 -14.64 28.17 -3.56
CA GLY A 521 -15.36 27.18 -2.74
C GLY A 521 -16.55 26.50 -3.42
N GLY A 522 -16.83 25.26 -3.02
CA GLY A 522 -18.01 24.47 -3.37
C GLY A 522 -17.87 23.02 -2.89
N SER A 523 -18.95 22.25 -2.92
CA SER A 523 -18.93 20.79 -2.67
C SER A 523 -19.73 20.04 -3.73
N THR A 524 -19.35 18.80 -4.02
CA THR A 524 -20.21 17.85 -4.73
C THR A 524 -21.24 17.35 -3.71
N ALA A 525 -22.47 17.87 -3.82
CA ALA A 525 -23.61 17.27 -3.16
C ALA A 525 -23.92 15.92 -3.85
N GLU A 526 -24.37 14.94 -3.05
CA GLU A 526 -24.75 13.57 -3.45
C GLU A 526 -25.32 13.52 -4.89
N ALA A 527 -24.46 13.13 -5.83
CA ALA A 527 -24.80 12.97 -7.22
C ALA A 527 -25.52 11.63 -7.35
N ALA A 528 -26.84 11.65 -7.17
CA ALA A 528 -27.71 10.48 -7.34
C ALA A 528 -27.76 10.01 -8.82
N LEU A 529 -26.64 9.46 -9.29
CA LEU A 529 -26.35 9.02 -10.66
C LEU A 529 -27.07 7.72 -11.06
N GLU A 530 -27.84 7.12 -10.15
CA GLU A 530 -28.72 5.97 -10.40
C GLU A 530 -29.84 6.25 -11.42
N ALA A 531 -29.99 7.48 -11.90
CA ALA A 531 -30.93 7.87 -12.95
C ALA A 531 -30.50 7.39 -14.36
N PHE A 532 -30.40 6.07 -14.54
CA PHE A 532 -30.49 5.46 -15.87
C PHE A 532 -31.78 5.97 -16.55
N SER A 533 -31.61 6.63 -17.70
CA SER A 533 -32.62 7.40 -18.46
C SER A 533 -32.92 8.84 -17.99
N GLY A 534 -31.93 9.72 -18.20
CA GLY A 534 -32.21 11.03 -18.82
C GLY A 534 -32.67 12.18 -17.92
N THR A 535 -32.49 12.08 -16.60
CA THR A 535 -32.74 13.22 -15.69
C THR A 535 -31.41 13.79 -15.19
N VAL A 536 -31.14 15.05 -15.56
CA VAL A 536 -29.93 15.77 -15.11
C VAL A 536 -30.05 16.06 -13.62
N LEU A 537 -29.04 15.63 -12.86
CA LEU A 537 -28.97 15.73 -11.41
C LEU A 537 -28.29 17.06 -11.02
N PRO A 538 -28.89 17.91 -10.17
CA PRO A 538 -28.33 19.21 -9.84
C PRO A 538 -27.16 19.10 -8.86
N PHE A 539 -25.98 19.57 -9.26
CA PHE A 539 -24.92 19.92 -8.31
C PHE A 539 -25.25 21.27 -7.68
N PHE A 540 -25.07 21.39 -6.38
CA PHE A 540 -25.35 22.62 -5.63
C PHE A 540 -24.07 23.43 -5.40
N PHE A 541 -23.87 24.49 -6.20
CA PHE A 541 -22.76 25.42 -5.99
C PHE A 541 -23.18 26.66 -5.21
N ILE A 542 -22.33 27.06 -4.26
CA ILE A 542 -22.48 28.33 -3.56
C ILE A 542 -21.88 29.44 -4.43
N ALA A 543 -22.71 30.12 -5.21
CA ALA A 543 -22.28 31.18 -6.15
C ALA A 543 -21.48 32.34 -5.51
N SER A 544 -21.53 32.52 -4.18
CA SER A 544 -20.70 33.50 -3.46
C SER A 544 -19.23 33.10 -3.35
N GLN A 545 -18.87 31.86 -3.72
CA GLN A 545 -17.52 31.31 -3.66
C GLN A 545 -16.94 31.07 -5.07
N PHE A 546 -17.43 31.80 -6.08
CA PHE A 546 -16.97 31.66 -7.46
C PHE A 546 -16.65 33.01 -8.08
N THR A 547 -15.47 33.17 -8.71
CA THR A 547 -15.07 34.41 -9.37
C THR A 547 -14.40 34.12 -10.72
N VAL A 548 -15.13 34.36 -11.81
CA VAL A 548 -14.54 34.42 -13.16
C VAL A 548 -13.96 35.82 -13.37
N GLN A 549 -12.65 35.93 -13.58
CA GLN A 549 -12.06 37.14 -14.12
C GLN A 549 -12.24 37.16 -15.66
N ASN A 550 -12.64 38.30 -16.22
CA ASN A 550 -12.69 38.55 -17.68
C ASN A 550 -13.57 37.60 -18.54
N ASN A 551 -14.80 37.30 -18.11
CA ASN A 551 -15.79 36.68 -19.00
C ASN A 551 -16.24 37.65 -20.12
N THR A 552 -15.63 37.55 -21.31
CA THR A 552 -15.88 38.46 -22.46
C THR A 552 -16.79 37.90 -23.55
N GLY A 553 -17.21 36.63 -23.45
CA GLY A 553 -18.06 35.96 -24.43
C GLY A 553 -19.47 35.64 -23.91
N GLN A 554 -20.51 35.98 -24.69
CA GLN A 554 -21.92 35.60 -24.40
C GLN A 554 -22.21 34.10 -24.65
N ILE A 555 -21.29 33.21 -24.29
CA ILE A 555 -21.39 31.76 -24.54
C ILE A 555 -21.35 31.00 -23.21
N TRP A 556 -22.32 31.30 -22.35
CA TRP A 556 -22.93 30.23 -21.59
C TRP A 556 -24.02 29.64 -22.49
N PRO A 557 -23.96 28.35 -22.91
CA PRO A 557 -25.22 27.62 -22.96
C PRO A 557 -25.84 27.77 -21.57
N ALA A 558 -27.13 28.13 -21.49
CA ALA A 558 -27.80 28.17 -20.20
C ALA A 558 -27.50 26.85 -19.48
N PRO A 559 -27.07 26.86 -18.21
CA PRO A 559 -26.78 25.62 -17.51
C PRO A 559 -28.02 24.75 -17.63
N ILE A 560 -27.85 23.44 -17.89
CA ILE A 560 -28.97 22.50 -18.01
C ILE A 560 -29.47 22.19 -16.59
N ILE A 561 -29.94 23.24 -15.93
CA ILE A 561 -30.86 23.18 -14.81
C ILE A 561 -32.11 22.53 -15.41
N PRO A 562 -32.60 21.41 -14.85
CA PRO A 562 -33.76 20.72 -15.39
C PRO A 562 -34.92 21.71 -15.55
N PRO A 563 -35.55 21.77 -16.74
CA PRO A 563 -36.51 22.82 -17.04
C PRO A 563 -37.75 22.68 -16.14
N GLN A 564 -37.99 23.75 -15.37
CA GLN A 564 -39.21 24.05 -14.61
C GLN A 564 -39.36 23.36 -13.25
N ASP A 565 -38.99 24.10 -12.21
CA ASP A 565 -39.92 24.27 -11.09
C ASP A 565 -41.28 24.75 -11.66
N PRO A 566 -42.40 24.05 -11.42
CA PRO A 566 -43.73 24.44 -11.90
C PRO A 566 -44.24 25.78 -11.34
N LEU A 567 -43.55 26.38 -10.36
CA LEU A 567 -43.86 27.71 -9.81
C LEU A 567 -43.18 28.87 -10.57
N GLY A 568 -42.30 28.58 -11.54
CA GLY A 568 -41.78 29.59 -12.47
C GLY A 568 -40.76 30.56 -11.88
N ALA A 569 -39.98 30.13 -10.88
CA ALA A 569 -38.80 30.85 -10.43
C ALA A 569 -37.81 31.06 -11.59
N ASP A 570 -37.22 32.26 -11.67
CA ASP A 570 -36.08 32.53 -12.55
C ASP A 570 -34.94 31.55 -12.19
N PRO A 571 -34.33 30.82 -13.16
CA PRO A 571 -33.17 29.99 -12.86
C PRO A 571 -32.04 30.76 -12.14
N LEU A 572 -31.92 32.08 -12.36
CA LEU A 572 -30.98 32.95 -11.65
C LEU A 572 -31.35 33.21 -10.18
N ALA A 573 -32.61 32.98 -9.76
CA ALA A 573 -33.04 33.15 -8.37
C ALA A 573 -32.41 32.11 -7.42
N TRP A 574 -31.91 31.00 -7.97
CA TRP A 574 -31.17 29.97 -7.22
C TRP A 574 -29.69 30.37 -7.02
N PHE A 575 -29.21 31.45 -7.67
CA PHE A 575 -27.83 31.92 -7.61
C PHE A 575 -27.75 33.35 -7.08
N ARG A 576 -27.39 33.48 -5.79
CA ARG A 576 -27.12 34.80 -5.22
C ARG A 576 -25.71 35.26 -5.60
N VAL A 577 -25.62 36.13 -6.60
CA VAL A 577 -24.39 36.90 -6.89
C VAL A 577 -24.06 37.76 -5.67
N VAL A 578 -23.02 37.40 -4.92
CA VAL A 578 -22.46 38.25 -3.88
C VAL A 578 -21.52 39.25 -4.57
N PRO A 579 -21.68 40.57 -4.34
CA PRO A 579 -20.75 41.54 -4.92
C PRO A 579 -19.35 41.26 -4.40
N SER A 580 -18.40 41.14 -5.34
CA SER A 580 -16.98 40.87 -5.06
C SER A 580 -16.48 41.71 -3.87
N PRO A 581 -15.92 41.09 -2.80
CA PRO A 581 -15.26 41.83 -1.76
C PRO A 581 -14.10 42.61 -2.39
N SER A 582 -13.90 43.87 -1.99
CA SER A 582 -12.95 44.78 -2.66
C SER A 582 -11.49 44.30 -2.66
N ASN A 583 -11.17 43.34 -1.79
CA ASN A 583 -10.03 42.45 -1.92
C ASN A 583 -10.57 41.00 -1.87
N PRO A 584 -10.37 40.14 -2.89
CA PRO A 584 -10.48 38.70 -2.68
C PRO A 584 -9.43 38.23 -1.66
N PRO A 585 -9.66 37.15 -0.89
CA PRO A 585 -8.62 36.57 -0.04
C PRO A 585 -7.41 36.23 -0.90
N GLN A 586 -6.28 36.87 -0.61
CA GLN A 586 -5.21 37.08 -1.60
C GLN A 586 -4.12 36.00 -1.57
N ALA A 587 -4.22 35.03 -0.66
CA ALA A 587 -3.32 33.89 -0.52
C ALA A 587 -4.05 32.69 0.08
N CYS A 588 -3.62 31.49 -0.30
CA CYS A 588 -4.00 30.23 0.34
C CYS A 588 -3.47 30.09 1.78
N PHE A 589 -2.41 30.84 2.10
CA PHE A 589 -1.69 30.79 3.37
C PHE A 589 -2.35 31.52 4.56
N ASP A 590 -3.45 32.27 4.34
CA ASP A 590 -4.04 33.17 5.35
C ASP A 590 -5.32 32.61 6.03
N THR A 591 -5.66 31.33 5.83
CA THR A 591 -6.99 30.79 6.19
C THR A 591 -7.08 29.99 7.50
N PRO A 592 -8.27 29.92 8.12
CA PRO A 592 -8.48 29.17 9.37
C PRO A 592 -8.33 27.65 9.18
N PRO A 593 -8.19 26.88 10.28
CA PRO A 593 -8.11 25.42 10.23
C PRO A 593 -9.29 24.79 9.49
N ILE A 594 -9.02 23.67 8.79
CA ILE A 594 -10.00 22.84 8.07
C ILE A 594 -11.28 22.56 8.88
N GLU A 595 -11.13 22.36 10.20
CA GLU A 595 -12.27 22.18 11.13
C GLU A 595 -13.35 23.26 11.02
N GLU A 596 -13.01 24.52 10.74
CA GLU A 596 -13.98 25.61 10.65
C GLU A 596 -14.83 25.51 9.35
N VAL A 597 -14.31 24.88 8.29
CA VAL A 597 -15.09 24.59 7.08
C VAL A 597 -16.12 23.49 7.35
N PHE A 598 -15.76 22.45 8.09
CA PHE A 598 -16.66 21.36 8.44
C PHE A 598 -17.75 21.74 9.44
N ARG A 599 -17.48 22.67 10.37
CA ARG A 599 -18.46 23.16 11.36
C ARG A 599 -19.57 24.02 10.76
N ASN A 600 -19.32 24.70 9.64
CA ASN A 600 -20.27 25.63 9.03
C ASN A 600 -21.28 24.92 8.12
N LEU A 601 -22.54 25.38 8.15
CA LEU A 601 -23.56 24.95 7.19
C LEU A 601 -23.25 25.47 5.79
N THR A 602 -23.41 24.61 4.79
CA THR A 602 -23.49 24.99 3.38
C THR A 602 -24.80 25.69 3.09
N ARG A 603 -24.88 26.47 2.00
CA ARG A 603 -26.14 27.13 1.61
C ARG A 603 -27.25 26.17 1.20
N PHE A 604 -26.92 24.96 0.78
CA PHE A 604 -27.90 23.93 0.48
C PHE A 604 -28.55 23.43 1.78
N GLU A 605 -27.73 23.19 2.80
CA GLU A 605 -28.19 22.89 4.16
C GLU A 605 -28.99 24.04 4.78
N GLU A 606 -28.53 25.30 4.66
CA GLU A 606 -29.33 26.50 5.02
C GLU A 606 -30.70 26.52 4.32
N GLY A 607 -30.74 26.12 3.04
CA GLY A 607 -31.93 26.12 2.21
C GLY A 607 -32.93 24.99 2.52
N LEU A 608 -32.44 23.83 2.98
CA LEU A 608 -33.27 22.78 3.54
C LEU A 608 -33.86 23.23 4.89
N ILE A 609 -33.02 23.84 5.72
CA ILE A 609 -33.39 24.39 7.04
C ILE A 609 -34.48 25.46 6.95
N ASP A 610 -34.37 26.41 6.01
CA ASP A 610 -35.33 27.51 5.87
C ASP A 610 -36.50 27.21 4.92
N GLY A 611 -36.50 26.03 4.28
CA GLY A 611 -37.54 25.56 3.36
C GLY A 611 -37.51 26.22 1.98
N THR A 612 -36.44 26.93 1.61
CA THR A 612 -36.25 27.44 0.25
C THR A 612 -35.83 26.36 -0.75
N VAL A 613 -35.27 25.24 -0.27
CA VAL A 613 -35.00 24.02 -1.04
C VAL A 613 -36.04 22.96 -0.65
N ASN A 614 -36.85 22.51 -1.62
CA ASN A 614 -37.72 21.35 -1.42
C ASN A 614 -36.99 20.08 -1.84
N PRO A 615 -36.91 19.03 -1.00
CA PRO A 615 -36.34 17.75 -1.40
C PRO A 615 -37.18 17.11 -2.53
N PRO A 616 -36.55 16.41 -3.49
CA PRO A 616 -37.25 15.71 -4.57
C PRO A 616 -38.32 14.73 -4.06
N VAL A 617 -39.47 14.68 -4.75
CA VAL A 617 -40.56 13.78 -4.37
C VAL A 617 -40.11 12.33 -4.51
N GLY A 618 -39.90 11.65 -3.37
CA GLY A 618 -39.43 10.26 -3.30
C GLY A 618 -38.07 10.08 -2.61
N SER A 619 -37.36 11.15 -2.24
CA SER A 619 -36.03 11.07 -1.63
C SER A 619 -36.00 10.91 -0.09
N SER A 620 -37.14 10.59 0.54
CA SER A 620 -37.32 10.63 2.01
C SER A 620 -36.48 9.64 2.83
N GLY A 621 -35.75 8.73 2.17
CA GLY A 621 -34.71 7.91 2.79
C GLY A 621 -33.29 8.49 2.63
N LYS A 622 -32.99 9.12 1.50
CA LYS A 622 -31.64 9.63 1.15
C LYS A 622 -31.29 10.94 1.84
N TYR A 623 -32.29 11.79 2.10
CA TYR A 623 -32.07 13.04 2.85
C TYR A 623 -31.81 12.81 4.35
N ARG A 624 -31.92 11.58 4.86
CA ARG A 624 -31.69 11.24 6.27
C ARG A 624 -30.23 11.49 6.67
N ASP A 625 -29.29 11.27 5.76
CA ASP A 625 -27.86 11.43 6.00
C ASP A 625 -27.45 12.91 5.90
N ILE A 626 -28.08 13.67 5.01
CA ILE A 626 -27.96 15.14 4.93
C ILE A 626 -28.56 15.78 6.20
N ASP A 627 -29.75 15.36 6.63
CA ASP A 627 -30.36 15.81 7.90
C ASP A 627 -29.45 15.49 9.09
N PHE A 628 -28.74 14.37 9.05
CA PHE A 628 -27.77 13.99 10.07
C PHE A 628 -26.51 14.86 10.05
N GLN A 629 -25.93 15.14 8.87
CA GLN A 629 -24.81 16.08 8.73
C GLN A 629 -25.20 17.50 9.19
N ILE A 630 -26.40 17.95 8.85
CA ILE A 630 -26.98 19.22 9.33
C ILE A 630 -27.07 19.21 10.86
N PHE A 631 -27.66 18.15 11.43
CA PHE A 631 -27.80 18.01 12.88
C PHE A 631 -26.44 18.03 13.58
N SER A 632 -25.44 17.35 13.01
CA SER A 632 -24.07 17.30 13.52
C SER A 632 -23.41 18.68 13.55
N LYS A 633 -23.42 19.39 12.42
CA LYS A 633 -22.91 20.77 12.30
C LYS A 633 -23.58 21.71 13.31
N LEU A 634 -24.91 21.72 13.35
CA LEU A 634 -25.68 22.57 14.26
C LEU A 634 -25.46 22.27 15.74
N LYS A 635 -25.15 21.02 16.09
CA LYS A 635 -24.82 20.63 17.47
C LYS A 635 -23.39 21.05 17.87
N SER A 636 -22.47 21.04 16.91
CA SER A 636 -21.06 21.44 17.13
C SER A 636 -20.85 22.95 17.34
N ASP A 637 -21.69 23.80 16.72
CA ASP A 637 -21.73 25.24 16.96
C ASP A 637 -23.17 25.79 16.97
N LEU A 638 -23.67 26.06 18.18
CA LEU A 638 -25.01 26.64 18.42
C LEU A 638 -25.05 28.16 18.21
N SER A 639 -23.91 28.83 18.01
CA SER A 639 -23.81 30.30 18.01
C SER A 639 -24.44 31.04 16.80
N PRO A 640 -24.57 30.45 15.59
CA PRO A 640 -25.16 31.13 14.43
C PRO A 640 -26.66 30.83 14.23
N LEU A 641 -27.30 30.02 15.09
CA LEU A 641 -28.69 29.57 14.93
C LEU A 641 -29.68 30.75 14.82
N ASN A 642 -30.19 30.99 13.62
CA ASN A 642 -31.40 31.79 13.45
C ASN A 642 -32.64 30.98 13.85
N ILE A 643 -33.80 31.62 13.98
CA ILE A 643 -35.01 30.96 14.50
C ILE A 643 -35.48 29.77 13.65
N ASN A 644 -35.23 29.78 12.34
CA ASN A 644 -35.55 28.66 11.44
C ASN A 644 -34.58 27.49 11.69
N SER A 645 -33.28 27.78 11.82
CA SER A 645 -32.25 26.79 12.16
C SER A 645 -32.52 26.12 13.51
N TYR A 646 -32.98 26.89 14.51
CA TYR A 646 -33.37 26.32 15.82
C TYR A 646 -34.62 25.43 15.71
N VAL A 647 -35.63 25.84 14.91
CA VAL A 647 -36.84 25.02 14.68
C VAL A 647 -36.52 23.75 13.89
N TYR A 648 -35.62 23.81 12.90
CA TYR A 648 -35.15 22.62 12.17
C TYR A 648 -34.38 21.68 13.10
N TYR A 649 -33.45 22.22 13.89
CA TYR A 649 -32.71 21.46 14.91
C TYR A 649 -33.64 20.77 15.90
N GLU A 650 -34.63 21.46 16.49
CA GLU A 650 -35.64 20.86 17.37
C GLU A 650 -36.51 19.80 16.68
N SER A 651 -36.76 19.95 15.36
CA SER A 651 -37.50 18.96 14.59
C SER A 651 -36.71 17.66 14.35
N LEU A 652 -35.37 17.76 14.28
CA LEU A 652 -34.48 16.62 14.20
C LEU A 652 -34.10 16.06 15.58
N SER A 653 -34.02 16.89 16.64
CA SER A 653 -33.53 16.55 17.98
C SER A 653 -34.44 15.65 18.83
N SER A 654 -35.10 14.70 18.18
CA SER A 654 -35.52 13.43 18.78
C SER A 654 -34.38 12.76 19.58
N SER A 655 -34.72 11.84 20.48
CA SER A 655 -33.69 11.00 21.13
C SER A 655 -32.87 10.25 20.07
N TYR A 656 -33.53 9.73 19.04
CA TYR A 656 -32.92 9.00 17.92
C TYR A 656 -31.71 9.73 17.27
N PHE A 657 -31.85 10.98 16.85
CA PHE A 657 -30.72 11.73 16.27
C PHE A 657 -29.63 12.05 17.30
N ASN A 658 -30.00 12.25 18.57
CA ASN A 658 -29.00 12.44 19.64
C ASN A 658 -28.21 11.17 19.94
N ASP A 659 -28.88 10.01 19.98
CA ASP A 659 -28.29 8.71 20.21
C ASP A 659 -27.38 8.32 19.03
N ARG A 660 -27.83 8.54 17.79
CA ARG A 660 -27.04 8.30 16.56
C ARG A 660 -25.86 9.29 16.42
N TYR A 661 -26.03 10.57 16.77
CA TYR A 661 -24.91 11.53 16.85
C TYR A 661 -23.90 11.10 17.91
N SER A 662 -24.35 10.68 19.10
CA SER A 662 -23.45 10.19 20.14
C SER A 662 -22.69 8.95 19.68
N LEU A 663 -23.33 8.06 18.91
CA LEU A 663 -22.70 6.89 18.31
C LEU A 663 -21.62 7.29 17.31
N GLU A 664 -21.92 8.17 16.35
CA GLU A 664 -20.93 8.64 15.36
C GLU A 664 -19.80 9.45 15.99
N GLU A 665 -20.07 10.29 17.00
CA GLU A 665 -19.06 11.00 17.79
C GLU A 665 -18.10 10.01 18.49
N HIS A 666 -18.60 8.91 19.05
CA HIS A 666 -17.75 7.89 19.68
C HIS A 666 -17.00 7.02 18.66
N ILE A 667 -17.59 6.74 17.49
CA ILE A 667 -16.92 6.05 16.38
C ILE A 667 -15.80 6.93 15.80
N MET A 668 -16.06 8.22 15.60
CA MET A 668 -15.08 9.21 15.15
C MET A 668 -13.94 9.33 16.15
N LEU A 669 -14.23 9.51 17.45
CA LEU A 669 -13.20 9.55 18.49
C LEU A 669 -12.39 8.25 18.59
N ALA A 670 -12.98 7.08 18.32
CA ALA A 670 -12.26 5.82 18.23
C ALA A 670 -11.38 5.73 16.97
N SER A 671 -11.86 6.25 15.83
CA SER A 671 -11.10 6.33 14.57
C SER A 671 -9.93 7.32 14.67
N ASP A 672 -10.19 8.51 15.20
CA ASP A 672 -9.20 9.57 15.44
C ASP A 672 -8.16 9.10 16.43
N ALA A 673 -8.54 8.44 17.53
CA ALA A 673 -7.57 7.84 18.44
C ALA A 673 -6.71 6.79 17.71
N SER A 674 -7.29 6.00 16.79
CA SER A 674 -6.54 5.05 15.96
C SER A 674 -5.59 5.71 14.98
N ALA A 675 -5.97 6.84 14.38
CA ALA A 675 -5.11 7.63 13.50
C ALA A 675 -4.03 8.41 14.28
N THR A 676 -4.34 8.82 15.53
CA THR A 676 -3.43 9.54 16.43
C THR A 676 -2.42 8.59 17.09
N LEU A 677 -2.50 7.27 16.87
CA LEU A 677 -1.39 6.36 17.12
C LEU A 677 -0.28 6.48 16.06
N ASP A 678 0.02 7.70 15.61
CA ASP A 678 1.20 8.01 14.80
C ASP A 678 2.46 8.03 15.70
N ILE A 679 2.78 6.87 16.25
CA ILE A 679 4.10 6.57 16.83
C ILE A 679 5.18 6.44 15.73
N GLY A 680 4.94 6.98 14.53
CA GLY A 680 5.86 6.92 13.40
C GLY A 680 7.15 7.68 13.67
N GLU A 681 7.08 8.83 14.35
CA GLU A 681 8.25 9.62 14.73
C GLU A 681 9.06 8.91 15.83
N GLU A 682 8.43 8.40 16.89
CA GLU A 682 9.12 7.62 17.93
C GLU A 682 9.69 6.29 17.40
N ASN A 683 8.99 5.59 16.50
CA ASN A 683 9.51 4.40 15.83
C ASN A 683 10.70 4.73 14.92
N GLN A 684 10.66 5.86 14.19
CA GLN A 684 11.79 6.31 13.38
C GLN A 684 12.99 6.66 14.26
N LEU A 685 12.79 7.41 15.35
CA LEU A 685 13.83 7.68 16.35
C LEU A 685 14.36 6.40 17.01
N LEU A 686 13.51 5.40 17.26
CA LEU A 686 13.94 4.10 17.77
C LEU A 686 14.81 3.35 16.74
N LEU A 687 14.40 3.34 15.48
CA LEU A 687 15.17 2.78 14.36
C LEU A 687 16.53 3.48 14.19
N GLU A 688 16.56 4.81 14.16
CA GLU A 688 17.80 5.60 14.05
C GLU A 688 18.76 5.33 15.22
N ASN A 689 18.25 5.20 16.46
CA ASN A 689 19.07 4.83 17.61
C ASN A 689 19.54 3.36 17.57
N LEU A 690 18.75 2.44 17.03
CA LEU A 690 19.15 1.04 16.84
C LEU A 690 20.22 0.89 15.75
N GLU A 691 20.09 1.62 14.63
CA GLU A 691 21.13 1.70 13.58
C GLU A 691 22.43 2.31 14.14
N LEU A 692 22.33 3.38 14.93
CA LEU A 692 23.46 4.00 15.60
C LEU A 692 24.16 3.02 16.55
N LEU A 693 23.41 2.30 17.39
CA LEU A 693 23.93 1.22 18.26
C LEU A 693 24.69 0.15 17.47
N ALA A 694 24.11 -0.34 16.38
CA ALA A 694 24.74 -1.33 15.52
C ALA A 694 26.05 -0.82 14.89
N SER A 695 26.16 0.49 14.64
CA SER A 695 27.39 1.11 14.12
C SER A 695 28.51 1.34 15.14
N ILE A 696 28.19 1.29 16.45
CA ILE A 696 29.12 1.62 17.55
C ILE A 696 29.70 0.36 18.24
N ASP A 697 29.16 -0.84 17.97
CA ASP A 697 29.55 -2.06 18.68
C ASP A 697 30.93 -2.64 18.29
N ASP A 698 31.81 -1.82 17.70
CA ASP A 698 33.25 -2.12 17.49
C ASP A 698 34.08 -2.03 18.78
N GLY A 699 33.46 -1.63 19.89
CA GLY A 699 34.07 -1.50 21.20
C GLY A 699 34.89 -0.22 21.41
N THR A 700 34.91 0.72 20.46
CA THR A 700 35.73 1.94 20.55
C THR A 700 35.04 3.11 21.25
N GLN A 701 33.70 3.11 21.35
CA GLN A 701 32.92 4.21 21.96
C GLN A 701 31.88 3.75 22.99
N GLU A 702 32.34 3.00 24.00
CA GLU A 702 31.52 2.47 25.12
C GLU A 702 30.57 3.52 25.74
N SER A 703 31.04 4.75 25.97
CA SER A 703 30.21 5.84 26.51
C SER A 703 29.11 6.34 25.57
N LEU A 704 29.28 6.24 24.25
CA LEU A 704 28.23 6.61 23.30
C LEU A 704 27.21 5.46 23.21
N ARG A 705 27.69 4.21 23.15
CA ARG A 705 26.87 3.00 23.15
C ARG A 705 25.90 2.97 24.33
N ASP A 706 26.39 3.22 25.55
CA ASP A 706 25.57 3.18 26.76
C ASP A 706 24.48 4.27 26.75
N SER A 707 24.78 5.48 26.25
CA SER A 707 23.77 6.56 26.11
C SER A 707 22.72 6.30 25.03
N THR A 708 23.12 5.65 23.92
CA THR A 708 22.19 5.23 22.87
C THR A 708 21.32 4.06 23.35
N LEU A 709 21.86 3.14 24.15
CA LEU A 709 21.12 2.04 24.77
C LEU A 709 20.08 2.52 25.78
N GLU A 710 20.41 3.51 26.61
CA GLU A 710 19.45 4.17 27.50
C GLU A 710 18.33 4.86 26.70
N SER A 711 18.67 5.49 25.57
CA SER A 711 17.71 6.13 24.66
C SER A 711 16.77 5.10 24.00
N VAL A 712 17.28 3.96 23.51
CA VAL A 712 16.48 2.85 22.97
C VAL A 712 15.54 2.28 24.02
N HIS A 713 16.00 2.05 25.25
CA HIS A 713 15.14 1.57 26.33
C HIS A 713 14.04 2.58 26.68
N SER A 714 14.36 3.87 26.72
CA SER A 714 13.37 4.93 26.98
C SER A 714 12.30 4.99 25.88
N LEU A 715 12.70 4.97 24.60
CA LEU A 715 11.77 4.99 23.45
C LEU A 715 10.91 3.72 23.39
N SER A 716 11.51 2.55 23.58
CA SER A 716 10.78 1.28 23.59
C SER A 716 9.75 1.20 24.74
N SER A 717 10.07 1.73 25.93
CA SER A 717 9.12 1.84 27.03
C SER A 717 8.00 2.82 26.71
N LEU A 718 8.33 3.99 26.15
CA LEU A 718 7.35 5.01 25.75
C LEU A 718 6.36 4.47 24.71
N ILE A 719 6.84 3.80 23.66
CA ILE A 719 6.00 3.16 22.63
C ILE A 719 5.10 2.09 23.26
N SER A 720 5.63 1.25 24.17
CA SER A 720 4.85 0.20 24.84
C SER A 720 3.76 0.78 25.75
N GLU A 721 4.06 1.85 26.50
CA GLU A 721 3.10 2.56 27.34
C GLU A 721 2.03 3.27 26.49
N SER A 722 2.41 3.91 25.38
CA SER A 722 1.47 4.55 24.46
C SER A 722 0.52 3.54 23.81
N VAL A 723 1.02 2.38 23.36
CA VAL A 723 0.18 1.30 22.80
C VAL A 723 -0.80 0.76 23.84
N LEU A 724 -0.36 0.53 25.09
CA LEU A 724 -1.23 0.04 26.16
C LEU A 724 -2.29 1.08 26.60
N PHE A 725 -1.89 2.35 26.70
CA PHE A 725 -2.80 3.46 26.98
C PHE A 725 -3.87 3.57 25.90
N TYR A 726 -3.46 3.47 24.62
CA TYR A 726 -4.37 3.49 23.49
C TYR A 726 -5.33 2.29 23.46
N GLN A 727 -4.83 1.06 23.66
CA GLN A 727 -5.68 -0.14 23.76
C GLN A 727 -6.75 0.02 24.84
N THR A 728 -6.35 0.54 26.02
CA THR A 728 -7.28 0.80 27.13
C THR A 728 -8.34 1.84 26.76
N GLY A 729 -7.94 2.93 26.09
CA GLY A 729 -8.87 3.98 25.62
C GLY A 729 -9.84 3.48 24.54
N MET A 730 -9.38 2.58 23.66
CA MET A 730 -10.24 1.92 22.68
C MET A 730 -11.23 0.95 23.30
N GLU A 731 -10.82 0.15 24.28
CA GLU A 731 -11.74 -0.73 25.03
C GLU A 731 -12.82 0.09 25.75
N GLU A 732 -12.47 1.25 26.32
CA GLU A 732 -13.43 2.20 26.91
C GLU A 732 -14.41 2.73 25.84
N LYS A 733 -13.92 3.19 24.68
CA LYS A 733 -14.78 3.70 23.59
C LYS A 733 -15.67 2.64 22.95
N ILE A 734 -15.17 1.41 22.77
CA ILE A 734 -15.98 0.27 22.31
C ILE A 734 -17.08 -0.04 23.34
N THR A 735 -16.77 0.02 24.64
CA THR A 735 -17.77 -0.16 25.71
C THR A 735 -18.84 0.93 25.70
N ASP A 736 -18.45 2.20 25.52
CA ASP A 736 -19.40 3.32 25.38
C ASP A 736 -20.33 3.11 24.17
N ILE A 737 -19.78 2.73 23.01
CA ILE A 737 -20.52 2.41 21.79
C ILE A 737 -21.52 1.27 22.01
N GLN A 738 -21.10 0.18 22.68
CA GLN A 738 -21.97 -0.94 23.02
C GLN A 738 -23.12 -0.53 23.96
N LEU A 739 -22.87 0.35 24.92
CA LEU A 739 -23.90 0.86 25.83
C LEU A 739 -24.90 1.79 25.10
N LEU A 740 -24.43 2.62 24.17
CA LEU A 740 -25.29 3.44 23.31
C LEU A 740 -26.19 2.56 22.43
N LEU A 741 -25.62 1.57 21.73
CA LEU A 741 -26.36 0.62 20.89
C LEU A 741 -27.43 -0.15 21.70
N GLN A 742 -27.14 -0.55 22.94
CA GLN A 742 -28.13 -1.17 23.85
C GLN A 742 -29.25 -0.23 24.30
N GLY A 743 -29.03 1.08 24.30
CA GLY A 743 -30.04 2.10 24.61
C GLY A 743 -30.97 2.42 23.44
N MET A 744 -30.54 2.22 22.19
CA MET A 744 -31.30 2.53 20.99
C MET A 744 -32.48 1.57 20.77
N SER A 745 -33.68 1.99 21.15
CA SER A 745 -34.91 1.24 20.84
C SER A 745 -35.33 1.41 19.37
N GLY A 746 -34.92 0.47 18.52
CA GLY A 746 -35.31 0.46 17.10
C GLY A 746 -36.83 0.44 16.90
N THR A 747 -37.36 1.50 16.30
CA THR A 747 -38.77 1.60 15.89
C THR A 747 -39.00 1.30 14.41
N VAL A 748 -37.91 1.15 13.64
CA VAL A 748 -37.88 0.90 12.19
C VAL A 748 -37.03 -0.35 11.89
N PRO A 749 -37.45 -1.26 11.00
CA PRO A 749 -36.73 -2.52 10.73
C PRO A 749 -35.25 -2.39 10.31
N SER A 750 -34.92 -1.36 9.51
CA SER A 750 -33.54 -1.03 9.10
C SER A 750 -32.64 -0.74 10.29
N ASP A 751 -33.16 -0.03 11.29
CA ASP A 751 -32.38 0.49 12.40
C ASP A 751 -32.10 -0.64 13.41
N SER A 752 -33.04 -1.57 13.59
CA SER A 752 -32.78 -2.82 14.33
C SER A 752 -31.77 -3.73 13.62
N ALA A 753 -31.78 -3.77 12.28
CA ALA A 753 -30.81 -4.54 11.51
C ALA A 753 -29.40 -3.97 11.68
N PHE A 754 -29.24 -2.65 11.58
CA PHE A 754 -27.96 -1.99 11.74
C PHE A 754 -27.37 -2.21 13.15
N ILE A 755 -28.20 -2.06 14.20
CA ILE A 755 -27.77 -2.31 15.59
C ILE A 755 -27.30 -3.76 15.78
N GLU A 756 -27.99 -4.75 15.21
CA GLU A 756 -27.60 -6.16 15.33
C GLU A 756 -26.27 -6.47 14.62
N VAL A 757 -26.07 -5.94 13.40
CA VAL A 757 -24.81 -6.08 12.63
C VAL A 757 -23.66 -5.33 13.30
N ALA A 758 -23.87 -4.08 13.73
CA ALA A 758 -22.86 -3.28 14.41
C ALA A 758 -22.44 -3.91 15.74
N THR A 759 -23.38 -4.49 16.49
CA THR A 759 -23.07 -5.25 17.71
C THR A 759 -22.15 -6.44 17.42
N VAL A 760 -22.42 -7.19 16.34
CA VAL A 760 -21.54 -8.30 15.91
C VAL A 760 -20.14 -7.80 15.53
N TYR A 761 -20.05 -6.70 14.77
CA TYR A 761 -18.78 -6.07 14.41
C TYR A 761 -17.94 -5.70 15.65
N PHE A 762 -18.51 -4.94 16.58
CA PHE A 762 -17.77 -4.50 17.77
C PHE A 762 -17.42 -5.66 18.73
N ASN A 763 -18.25 -6.70 18.80
CA ASN A 763 -17.92 -7.92 19.57
C ASN A 763 -16.75 -8.73 18.98
N ASN A 764 -16.47 -8.57 17.69
CA ASN A 764 -15.42 -9.28 16.96
C ASN A 764 -14.38 -8.29 16.37
N PHE A 765 -14.23 -7.10 16.97
CA PHE A 765 -13.32 -6.06 16.49
C PHE A 765 -11.86 -6.56 16.48
N GLY A 766 -11.13 -6.30 15.40
CA GLY A 766 -9.77 -6.82 15.19
C GLY A 766 -9.66 -8.33 14.90
N THR A 767 -10.79 -9.04 14.80
CA THR A 767 -10.85 -10.47 14.40
C THR A 767 -11.23 -10.57 12.92
N VAL A 768 -10.72 -11.57 12.19
CA VAL A 768 -11.12 -11.83 10.78
C VAL A 768 -12.41 -12.65 10.72
N TYR A 769 -13.21 -12.48 9.65
CA TYR A 769 -14.57 -13.03 9.57
C TYR A 769 -14.64 -14.55 9.78
N GLU A 770 -13.67 -15.31 9.27
CA GLU A 770 -13.59 -16.76 9.41
C GLU A 770 -13.42 -17.23 10.87
N GLN A 771 -12.98 -16.34 11.75
CA GLN A 771 -12.78 -16.60 13.18
C GLN A 771 -13.96 -16.13 14.06
N TYR A 772 -14.97 -15.46 13.49
CA TYR A 772 -16.18 -15.05 14.21
C TYR A 772 -16.91 -16.29 14.74
N SER A 773 -17.72 -16.12 15.79
CA SER A 773 -18.57 -17.23 16.24
C SER A 773 -19.57 -17.62 15.16
N GLN A 774 -19.94 -18.91 15.06
CA GLN A 774 -20.89 -19.37 14.04
C GLN A 774 -22.26 -18.66 14.14
N THR A 775 -22.63 -18.18 15.33
CA THR A 775 -23.82 -17.35 15.55
C THR A 775 -23.66 -15.98 14.90
N ASP A 776 -22.51 -15.34 15.10
CA ASP A 776 -22.18 -14.01 14.57
C ASP A 776 -22.05 -14.04 13.04
N GLN A 777 -21.38 -15.06 12.48
CA GLN A 777 -21.34 -15.33 11.04
C GLN A 777 -22.76 -15.45 10.47
N SER A 778 -23.65 -16.20 11.14
CA SER A 778 -25.04 -16.36 10.69
C SER A 778 -25.85 -15.05 10.71
N VAL A 779 -25.49 -14.08 11.57
CA VAL A 779 -26.11 -12.74 11.60
C VAL A 779 -25.58 -11.90 10.44
N VAL A 780 -24.28 -11.88 10.22
CA VAL A 780 -23.65 -11.15 9.12
C VAL A 780 -24.12 -11.69 7.77
N ASP A 781 -24.04 -13.00 7.53
CA ASP A 781 -24.52 -13.64 6.30
C ASP A 781 -26.00 -13.33 6.04
N TYR A 782 -26.84 -13.32 7.08
CA TYR A 782 -28.26 -13.00 6.96
C TYR A 782 -28.48 -11.56 6.49
N TYR A 783 -27.84 -10.59 7.14
CA TYR A 783 -28.00 -9.17 6.80
C TYR A 783 -27.30 -8.78 5.50
N ALA A 784 -26.19 -9.45 5.14
CA ALA A 784 -25.52 -9.27 3.87
C ALA A 784 -26.39 -9.70 2.68
N GLY A 785 -27.28 -10.68 2.88
CA GLY A 785 -28.26 -11.15 1.89
C GLY A 785 -29.58 -10.37 1.82
N LEU A 786 -29.78 -9.32 2.62
CA LEU A 786 -31.00 -8.50 2.55
C LEU A 786 -30.91 -7.40 1.49
N CYS A 787 -32.07 -6.87 1.08
CA CYS A 787 -32.12 -5.78 0.11
C CYS A 787 -31.63 -4.46 0.71
N VAL A 788 -30.59 -3.88 0.10
CA VAL A 788 -29.99 -2.61 0.51
C VAL A 788 -30.99 -1.43 0.50
N LEU A 789 -31.99 -1.44 -0.39
CA LEU A 789 -33.04 -0.41 -0.44
C LEU A 789 -34.03 -0.47 0.74
N GLU A 790 -34.13 -1.61 1.44
CA GLU A 790 -35.03 -1.81 2.58
C GLU A 790 -34.30 -1.73 3.94
N TYR A 791 -33.03 -2.14 3.98
CA TYR A 791 -32.26 -2.29 5.22
C TYR A 791 -31.00 -1.41 5.28
N GLY A 792 -30.65 -0.72 4.20
CA GLY A 792 -29.64 0.35 4.15
C GLY A 792 -28.26 -0.06 4.67
N GLU A 793 -27.71 0.78 5.55
CA GLU A 793 -26.38 0.66 6.17
C GLU A 793 -26.11 -0.72 6.79
N ALA A 794 -27.13 -1.41 7.29
CA ALA A 794 -27.00 -2.76 7.85
C ALA A 794 -26.48 -3.76 6.80
N VAL A 795 -26.95 -3.64 5.56
CA VAL A 795 -26.55 -4.49 4.44
C VAL A 795 -25.14 -4.16 4.00
N TYR A 796 -24.78 -2.88 3.90
CA TYR A 796 -23.42 -2.44 3.57
C TYR A 796 -22.41 -2.92 4.61
N LEU A 797 -22.67 -2.69 5.91
CA LEU A 797 -21.79 -3.10 6.99
C LEU A 797 -21.66 -4.63 7.04
N ALA A 798 -22.76 -5.38 6.90
CA ALA A 798 -22.71 -6.84 6.87
C ALA A 798 -21.92 -7.36 5.65
N ASN A 799 -22.10 -6.77 4.47
CA ASN A 799 -21.36 -7.12 3.27
C ASN A 799 -19.87 -6.74 3.34
N ALA A 800 -19.51 -5.68 4.07
CA ALA A 800 -18.13 -5.33 4.35
C ALA A 800 -17.47 -6.39 5.26
N ILE A 801 -18.15 -6.76 6.36
CA ILE A 801 -17.66 -7.78 7.30
C ILE A 801 -17.49 -9.15 6.62
N ALA A 802 -18.44 -9.58 5.79
CA ALA A 802 -18.37 -10.85 5.07
C ALA A 802 -17.44 -10.85 3.83
N GLY A 803 -16.84 -9.71 3.47
CA GLY A 803 -16.06 -9.57 2.23
C GLY A 803 -16.88 -9.85 0.97
N THR A 804 -18.15 -9.41 0.95
CA THR A 804 -19.12 -9.61 -0.15
C THR A 804 -19.59 -8.32 -0.82
N ALA A 805 -19.23 -7.14 -0.30
CA ALA A 805 -19.67 -5.82 -0.79
C ALA A 805 -19.47 -5.58 -2.30
N PHE A 806 -18.50 -6.25 -2.94
CA PHE A 806 -18.22 -6.17 -4.37
C PHE A 806 -18.48 -7.48 -5.15
N LYS A 807 -18.95 -8.54 -4.48
CA LYS A 807 -19.29 -9.83 -5.13
C LYS A 807 -20.70 -9.83 -5.74
N TYR A 808 -21.56 -8.92 -5.26
CA TYR A 808 -22.93 -8.78 -5.72
C TYR A 808 -23.17 -7.33 -6.14
N ASP A 809 -23.83 -7.15 -7.29
CA ASP A 809 -24.55 -5.90 -7.54
C ASP A 809 -25.74 -5.89 -6.55
N LEU A 810 -25.55 -5.19 -5.42
CA LEU A 810 -26.47 -5.11 -4.29
C LEU A 810 -27.85 -4.55 -4.70
N ILE A 811 -27.90 -3.78 -5.80
CA ILE A 811 -29.13 -3.22 -6.35
C ILE A 811 -29.84 -4.27 -7.23
N SER A 812 -29.09 -5.05 -8.02
CA SER A 812 -29.66 -6.20 -8.75
C SER A 812 -30.25 -7.27 -7.82
N ALA A 813 -29.67 -7.43 -6.62
CA ALA A 813 -30.18 -8.34 -5.59
C ALA A 813 -31.54 -7.90 -5.01
N CYS A 814 -31.83 -6.60 -5.00
CA CYS A 814 -33.15 -6.05 -4.66
C CYS A 814 -34.22 -6.27 -5.73
N THR A 815 -33.89 -6.78 -6.92
CA THR A 815 -34.89 -7.03 -7.96
C THR A 815 -35.74 -8.27 -7.64
N THR A 816 -37.03 -8.19 -7.97
CA THR A 816 -38.05 -9.12 -7.44
C THR A 816 -37.95 -10.57 -7.95
N GLU A 817 -37.09 -10.83 -8.93
CA GLU A 817 -36.81 -12.19 -9.44
C GLU A 817 -35.66 -12.89 -8.68
N ASN A 818 -34.76 -12.15 -8.01
CA ASN A 818 -33.61 -12.71 -7.29
C ASN A 818 -33.85 -12.93 -5.78
N LEU A 819 -34.85 -12.27 -5.18
CA LEU A 819 -35.23 -12.42 -3.76
C LEU A 819 -35.59 -13.86 -3.31
N PHE A 820 -35.67 -14.83 -4.23
CA PHE A 820 -35.87 -16.25 -3.92
C PHE A 820 -34.59 -17.08 -3.78
N PHE A 821 -33.41 -16.52 -4.05
CA PHE A 821 -32.14 -17.21 -3.84
C PHE A 821 -31.40 -16.67 -2.61
N GLN A 822 -31.34 -17.53 -1.59
CA GLN A 822 -30.41 -17.48 -0.44
C GLN A 822 -30.67 -16.49 0.71
N ALA A 823 -31.88 -15.94 0.82
CA ALA A 823 -32.52 -15.94 2.13
C ALA A 823 -32.83 -17.41 2.50
N THR A 824 -31.82 -18.18 2.94
CA THR A 824 -32.07 -19.47 3.58
C THR A 824 -32.82 -19.19 4.86
N ASP A 825 -34.14 -19.42 4.86
CA ASP A 825 -34.99 -19.38 6.04
C ASP A 825 -34.25 -20.05 7.22
N LYS A 826 -33.81 -19.22 8.17
CA LYS A 826 -33.22 -19.61 9.46
C LYS A 826 -34.02 -20.79 9.99
N PRO A 827 -33.50 -22.05 10.00
CA PRO A 827 -34.31 -23.25 9.78
C PRO A 827 -35.61 -23.31 10.59
N GLN A 828 -36.67 -22.72 10.04
CA GLN A 828 -37.99 -22.83 10.62
C GLN A 828 -38.45 -24.25 10.31
N THR A 829 -38.22 -25.12 11.29
CA THR A 829 -38.99 -26.34 11.47
C THR A 829 -40.45 -25.94 11.29
N ASN A 830 -41.02 -26.37 10.16
CA ASN A 830 -42.16 -25.71 9.54
C ASN A 830 -43.48 -26.12 10.23
N MET A 831 -43.56 -25.84 11.54
CA MET A 831 -44.68 -26.07 12.44
C MET A 831 -45.75 -24.99 12.26
N SER A 832 -46.12 -24.74 11.01
CA SER A 832 -47.26 -23.91 10.67
C SER A 832 -48.55 -24.56 11.19
N PHE A 833 -49.26 -23.84 12.06
CA PHE A 833 -50.63 -24.21 12.41
C PHE A 833 -51.60 -23.73 11.32
N ARG A 834 -52.82 -24.25 11.34
CA ARG A 834 -53.86 -23.99 10.33
C ARG A 834 -55.17 -23.59 10.99
N ILE A 835 -55.77 -22.51 10.51
CA ILE A 835 -57.08 -22.00 10.90
C ILE A 835 -58.12 -22.34 9.82
N TYR A 836 -59.24 -22.94 10.19
CA TYR A 836 -60.35 -23.19 9.27
C TYR A 836 -61.74 -23.08 9.93
N PRO A 837 -62.76 -22.56 9.23
CA PRO A 837 -62.68 -21.95 7.90
C PRO A 837 -62.04 -20.55 7.95
N SER A 838 -61.39 -20.15 6.86
CA SER A 838 -60.95 -18.78 6.61
C SER A 838 -61.17 -18.49 5.12
N PRO A 839 -62.13 -17.63 4.73
CA PRO A 839 -63.01 -16.81 5.58
C PRO A 839 -63.96 -17.61 6.50
N THR A 840 -64.41 -16.98 7.58
CA THR A 840 -65.38 -17.51 8.56
C THR A 840 -66.61 -16.61 8.70
N ARG A 841 -67.69 -17.15 9.28
CA ARG A 841 -68.90 -16.44 9.71
C ARG A 841 -68.99 -16.26 11.24
N GLY A 842 -67.88 -16.42 11.96
CA GLY A 842 -67.83 -16.22 13.42
C GLY A 842 -67.40 -17.43 14.24
N GLU A 843 -67.02 -18.55 13.63
CA GLU A 843 -66.38 -19.68 14.33
C GLU A 843 -65.19 -20.20 13.53
N ILE A 844 -64.05 -20.39 14.21
CA ILE A 844 -62.83 -20.94 13.61
C ILE A 844 -62.25 -22.06 14.45
N ASN A 845 -61.64 -23.02 13.78
CA ASN A 845 -60.91 -24.11 14.38
C ASN A 845 -59.42 -23.95 14.11
N ILE A 846 -58.61 -24.15 15.15
CA ILE A 846 -57.16 -24.06 15.13
C ILE A 846 -56.60 -25.47 15.23
N HIS A 847 -55.87 -25.90 14.19
CA HIS A 847 -55.17 -27.17 14.15
C HIS A 847 -53.66 -26.93 14.14
N TYR A 848 -52.98 -27.43 15.16
CA TYR A 848 -51.56 -27.20 15.44
C TYR A 848 -50.84 -28.54 15.69
N PRO A 849 -49.53 -28.66 15.40
CA PRO A 849 -48.82 -29.95 15.43
C PRO A 849 -48.29 -30.38 16.81
N PHE A 850 -48.42 -29.56 17.84
CA PHE A 850 -47.95 -29.81 19.21
C PHE A 850 -49.11 -30.16 20.16
N GLU A 851 -48.84 -30.86 21.27
CA GLU A 851 -49.91 -31.35 22.18
C GLU A 851 -50.57 -30.22 23.00
N GLU A 852 -49.80 -29.22 23.44
CA GLU A 852 -50.28 -28.10 24.26
C GLU A 852 -49.73 -26.74 23.81
N PHE A 853 -50.51 -25.68 24.04
CA PHE A 853 -50.06 -24.30 23.96
C PHE A 853 -50.33 -23.54 25.27
N LYS A 854 -49.58 -22.45 25.47
CA LYS A 854 -49.64 -21.60 26.65
C LYS A 854 -50.69 -20.49 26.52
N LEU A 855 -50.86 -19.95 25.31
CA LEU A 855 -51.76 -18.83 25.05
C LEU A 855 -52.27 -18.83 23.60
N VAL A 856 -53.55 -18.49 23.39
CA VAL A 856 -54.02 -17.90 22.12
C VAL A 856 -54.43 -16.47 22.36
N LYS A 857 -54.12 -15.57 21.42
CA LYS A 857 -54.70 -14.23 21.32
C LYS A 857 -55.30 -14.02 19.94
N VAL A 858 -56.41 -13.28 19.88
CA VAL A 858 -56.98 -12.80 18.62
C VAL A 858 -56.95 -11.28 18.62
N TYR A 859 -56.35 -10.71 17.59
CA TYR A 859 -56.23 -9.27 17.36
C TYR A 859 -57.08 -8.85 16.16
N ASN A 860 -57.63 -7.64 16.17
CA ASN A 860 -58.14 -7.01 14.95
C ASN A 860 -57.00 -6.37 14.12
N ALA A 861 -57.32 -5.82 12.95
CA ALA A 861 -56.37 -5.15 12.07
C ALA A 861 -55.67 -3.90 12.66
N LEU A 862 -56.10 -3.39 13.83
CA LEU A 862 -55.47 -2.29 14.56
C LEU A 862 -54.56 -2.79 15.71
N GLY A 863 -54.28 -4.10 15.79
CA GLY A 863 -53.48 -4.69 16.87
C GLY A 863 -54.19 -4.74 18.23
N LYS A 864 -55.49 -4.41 18.31
CA LYS A 864 -56.25 -4.51 19.55
C LYS A 864 -56.62 -5.97 19.83
N VAL A 865 -56.25 -6.49 21.01
CA VAL A 865 -56.70 -7.80 21.50
C VAL A 865 -58.23 -7.79 21.66
N ILE A 866 -58.86 -8.80 21.09
CA ILE A 866 -60.30 -9.05 21.11
C ILE A 866 -60.61 -10.24 22.02
N LEU A 867 -59.81 -11.32 21.94
CA LEU A 867 -59.93 -12.52 22.77
C LEU A 867 -58.55 -13.01 23.23
N GLU A 868 -58.50 -13.62 24.41
CA GLU A 868 -57.31 -14.29 24.97
C GLU A 868 -57.73 -15.60 25.68
N TYR A 869 -57.06 -16.72 25.35
CA TYR A 869 -57.35 -18.06 25.90
C TYR A 869 -56.09 -18.72 26.45
N LYS A 870 -56.13 -19.12 27.74
CA LYS A 870 -55.03 -19.78 28.47
C LYS A 870 -55.14 -21.31 28.54
N SER A 871 -55.90 -21.92 27.62
CA SER A 871 -56.25 -23.34 27.63
C SER A 871 -56.54 -23.81 26.19
N PRO A 872 -56.23 -25.08 25.84
CA PRO A 872 -56.42 -25.63 24.50
C PRO A 872 -57.89 -25.75 24.05
N GLN A 873 -58.50 -24.61 23.74
CA GLN A 873 -59.73 -24.54 22.95
C GLN A 873 -59.36 -24.56 21.46
N GLN A 874 -59.64 -25.67 20.80
CA GLN A 874 -59.44 -25.80 19.35
C GLN A 874 -60.43 -24.93 18.56
N THR A 875 -61.57 -24.53 19.13
CA THR A 875 -62.57 -23.69 18.47
C THR A 875 -62.65 -22.32 19.15
N ILE A 876 -62.50 -21.25 18.38
CA ILE A 876 -62.70 -19.85 18.82
C ILE A 876 -63.96 -19.28 18.17
N ASN A 877 -64.75 -18.57 18.98
CA ASN A 877 -65.99 -17.94 18.55
C ASN A 877 -65.79 -16.41 18.46
N LEU A 878 -65.92 -15.88 17.24
CA LEU A 878 -65.86 -14.46 16.86
C LEU A 878 -67.25 -13.89 16.51
N ASN A 879 -68.34 -14.58 16.84
CA ASN A 879 -69.70 -14.08 16.58
C ASN A 879 -69.98 -12.81 17.39
N GLY A 880 -70.39 -11.74 16.71
CA GLY A 880 -70.64 -10.43 17.30
C GLY A 880 -69.51 -9.42 17.09
N GLU A 881 -68.34 -9.87 16.63
CA GLU A 881 -67.26 -9.00 16.17
C GLU A 881 -67.54 -8.44 14.76
N ALA A 882 -66.92 -7.31 14.43
CA ALA A 882 -67.12 -6.64 13.14
C ALA A 882 -66.50 -7.43 11.97
N THR A 883 -67.14 -7.42 10.80
CA THR A 883 -66.57 -8.05 9.59
C THR A 883 -65.23 -7.39 9.22
N GLY A 884 -64.20 -8.18 8.94
CA GLY A 884 -62.85 -7.65 8.72
C GLY A 884 -61.72 -8.67 8.82
N ILE A 885 -60.49 -8.17 8.91
CA ILE A 885 -59.27 -8.97 9.07
C ILE A 885 -58.90 -9.06 10.55
N TYR A 886 -58.61 -10.28 11.00
CA TYR A 886 -58.11 -10.60 12.33
C TYR A 886 -56.84 -11.44 12.23
N PHE A 887 -56.03 -11.39 13.27
CA PHE A 887 -54.81 -12.18 13.42
C PHE A 887 -54.91 -13.03 14.68
N VAL A 888 -54.64 -14.33 14.56
CA VAL A 888 -54.58 -15.25 15.68
C VAL A 888 -53.13 -15.57 15.98
N GLU A 889 -52.68 -15.27 17.19
CA GLU A 889 -51.35 -15.59 17.72
C GLU A 889 -51.46 -16.81 18.65
N LEU A 890 -50.72 -17.87 18.37
CA LEU A 890 -50.43 -18.95 19.32
C LEU A 890 -49.07 -18.71 19.97
N ILE A 891 -49.01 -18.92 21.28
CA ILE A 891 -47.76 -18.98 22.05
C ILE A 891 -47.67 -20.35 22.69
N ASN A 892 -46.62 -21.12 22.39
CA ASN A 892 -46.43 -22.46 22.97
C ASN A 892 -45.77 -22.40 24.36
N GLN A 893 -45.51 -23.56 24.97
CA GLN A 893 -44.89 -23.64 26.30
C GLN A 893 -43.47 -23.05 26.35
N ASN A 894 -42.74 -23.04 25.22
CA ASN A 894 -41.40 -22.47 25.07
C ASN A 894 -41.39 -20.94 24.86
N ASN A 895 -42.57 -20.29 24.85
CA ASN A 895 -42.79 -18.90 24.42
C ASN A 895 -42.56 -18.63 22.92
N GLU A 896 -42.43 -19.66 22.08
CA GLU A 896 -42.38 -19.48 20.62
C GLU A 896 -43.73 -18.98 20.13
N ARG A 897 -43.72 -18.04 19.18
CA ARG A 897 -44.91 -17.34 18.68
C ARG A 897 -45.20 -17.70 17.23
N TYR A 898 -46.47 -17.96 16.94
CA TYR A 898 -46.96 -18.27 15.60
C TYR A 898 -48.19 -17.41 15.30
N VAL A 899 -48.23 -16.73 14.16
CA VAL A 899 -49.35 -15.83 13.80
C VAL A 899 -49.99 -16.26 12.49
N GLN A 900 -51.33 -16.27 12.40
CA GLN A 900 -52.05 -16.54 11.16
C GLN A 900 -53.30 -15.66 10.99
N LYS A 901 -53.54 -15.26 9.73
CA LYS A 901 -54.63 -14.35 9.33
C LYS A 901 -55.95 -15.09 9.16
N VAL A 902 -57.04 -14.50 9.65
CA VAL A 902 -58.42 -14.92 9.41
C VAL A 902 -59.28 -13.75 8.90
N ILE A 903 -60.25 -14.05 8.03
CA ILE A 903 -61.21 -13.07 7.48
C ILE A 903 -62.61 -13.40 8.01
N LEU A 904 -63.26 -12.45 8.68
CA LEU A 904 -64.63 -12.58 9.19
C LEU A 904 -65.62 -11.87 8.24
N GLN A 905 -66.68 -12.58 7.83
CA GLN A 905 -67.70 -12.16 6.85
C GLN A 905 -69.12 -12.16 7.41
#